data_AF-A0AAD2H1H9-F1
#
_entry.id   AF-A0AAD2H1H9-F1
#
_cell.length_a   1.000
_cell.length_b   1.000
_cell.length_c   1.000
_cell.angle_alpha   90.00
_cell.angle_beta   90.00
_cell.angle_gamma   90.00
#
_symmetry.space_group_name_H-M   'P 1'
#
loop_
_entity.id
_entity.type
_entity.pdbx_description
1 polymer ?
#
loop_
_entity_poly.entity_id
_entity_poly.type
_entity_poly.pdbx_seq_one_letter_code
_entity_poly.pdbx_strand_id
1 'polypeptide(L)'
;MDRTRCSFWCVYAKSAIPDAFKLGSQTVDTHHPALENLPDVRGYATSDLFERHPTRADLFRIIGRADDVIIMANGEKAVPGPMEDIITANRNVSGAVMFGRERNQVGVIVEPSMSCRVDVKDEVELARFRNLIWDSVQEANEQAPAFARIYKEMIIVTGSERPMIRAAKGTIIKKPTVLMYQPDIDALYDAVEASSSAAADISPPTSWTTESLIPWLRMQATALSDKEIDVGTDLFDQGFDSLNATFLRHRIVAILKTNPAAAKAVEQNLIYAHPTIVSLAAAISSLISAGSVTAADPKAEIEAMIQKYSVGLDRGSVRNAKKAPADGDVVLITGSTGGLGSHLLAVLVGAASVRQIYAFNRHSPRASSSERQREAFRDRGFNEALLASEKIVYLEGSTWEENLGLGRDIYEQLCCSVSVIIHNAWTLDFNKSLVSFEPHIRGTRNLVDLAIGSGNARFLFTSSIASAKSWDPKLGPFPEEVQLDASIAVGNGYGEGKYVSERIIHASGLDATSFRIGQVCGSQSNGAWATTDWVPALVKSSIALRCLPSDPDGTNAWISPEAVAESIVELALRVEPPPFSINLVHPHAVSWDSVMNWIAQMLDLPLVSFENWVAALEKSAIGAGAAEFERIPALKLIDFFKSAETAGQFSTTKAQCLDSMRNLPQISPEEAKKWLSYWRGKGYLPAE
;
A
#
# COMPACT_ATOMS: atom_id res chain seq x y z
N MET A 1 -14.21 18.22 36.97
CA MET A 1 -14.76 19.44 36.36
C MET A 1 -16.21 19.17 36.02
N ASP A 2 -17.09 20.03 36.52
CA ASP A 2 -18.54 19.94 36.49
C ASP A 2 -19.09 20.04 35.05
N ARG A 3 -20.10 19.21 34.72
CA ARG A 3 -20.66 19.04 33.36
C ARG A 3 -21.52 20.22 32.86
N THR A 4 -21.47 21.36 33.54
CA THR A 4 -22.35 22.52 33.33
C THR A 4 -21.66 23.77 32.78
N ARG A 5 -20.38 23.72 32.37
CA ARG A 5 -19.65 24.94 31.92
C ARG A 5 -18.99 24.95 30.53
N CYS A 6 -19.17 23.93 29.68
CA CYS A 6 -18.63 23.98 28.30
C CYS A 6 -19.64 23.55 27.23
N SER A 7 -20.87 24.05 27.28
CA SER A 7 -21.87 23.94 26.20
C SER A 7 -21.58 24.87 25.00
N PHE A 8 -20.39 25.47 24.94
CA PHE A 8 -20.09 26.63 24.09
C PHE A 8 -19.52 26.33 22.70
N TRP A 9 -19.19 25.07 22.42
CA TRP A 9 -18.48 24.67 21.21
C TRP A 9 -19.35 23.70 20.39
N CYS A 10 -20.08 24.25 19.43
CA CYS A 10 -20.81 23.45 18.45
C CYS A 10 -19.89 23.20 17.26
N VAL A 11 -19.44 21.96 17.11
CA VAL A 11 -18.76 21.49 15.90
C VAL A 11 -19.74 21.62 14.73
N TYR A 12 -19.47 22.53 13.80
CA TYR A 12 -20.39 22.90 12.73
C TYR A 12 -19.95 22.23 11.42
N ALA A 13 -20.76 21.27 10.96
CA ALA A 13 -20.68 20.60 9.66
C ALA A 13 -19.44 19.72 9.38
N LYS A 14 -19.66 18.66 8.59
CA LYS A 14 -18.59 17.87 7.97
C LYS A 14 -17.77 18.77 7.05
N SER A 15 -16.46 18.72 7.18
CA SER A 15 -15.56 19.43 6.27
C SER A 15 -15.48 18.70 4.92
N ALA A 16 -14.86 19.35 3.93
CA ALA A 16 -14.56 18.75 2.63
C ALA A 16 -13.39 17.73 2.68
N ILE A 17 -12.82 17.49 3.86
CA ILE A 17 -11.77 16.51 4.15
C ILE A 17 -12.44 15.39 4.97
N PRO A 18 -12.22 14.10 4.63
CA PRO A 18 -12.80 12.97 5.35
C PRO A 18 -12.48 13.02 6.85
N ASP A 19 -13.44 12.68 7.71
CA ASP A 19 -13.33 12.61 9.18
C ASP A 19 -12.91 13.91 9.91
N ALA A 20 -12.89 15.03 9.19
CA ALA A 20 -12.59 16.34 9.73
C ALA A 20 -13.85 17.22 9.85
N PHE A 21 -13.96 17.94 10.95
CA PHE A 21 -15.07 18.82 11.28
C PHE A 21 -14.61 20.28 11.38
N LYS A 22 -15.49 21.23 11.04
CA LYS A 22 -15.18 22.65 11.25
C LYS A 22 -15.61 23.09 12.65
N LEU A 23 -14.76 23.84 13.34
CA LEU A 23 -15.12 24.45 14.62
C LEU A 23 -15.94 25.72 14.40
N GLY A 24 -17.01 25.84 15.19
CA GLY A 24 -17.80 27.04 15.29
C GLY A 24 -18.29 27.28 16.71
N SER A 25 -18.75 28.49 16.96
CA SER A 25 -19.45 28.88 18.19
C SER A 25 -20.81 29.45 17.80
N GLN A 26 -21.87 28.99 18.45
CA GLN A 26 -23.21 29.57 18.27
C GLN A 26 -23.45 30.66 19.30
N THR A 27 -24.11 31.73 18.89
CA THR A 27 -24.53 32.80 19.78
C THR A 27 -25.67 32.30 20.66
N VAL A 28 -25.54 32.48 21.98
CA VAL A 28 -26.58 32.16 22.97
C VAL A 28 -26.77 33.34 23.92
N ASP A 29 -27.88 33.40 24.65
CA ASP A 29 -28.25 34.56 25.48
C ASP A 29 -27.15 35.03 26.44
N THR A 30 -26.31 34.10 26.91
CA THR A 30 -25.24 34.39 27.88
C THR A 30 -23.91 34.81 27.26
N HIS A 31 -23.60 34.45 26.00
CA HIS A 31 -22.35 34.87 25.36
C HIS A 31 -22.52 35.07 23.85
N HIS A 32 -21.96 36.18 23.37
CA HIS A 32 -22.10 36.66 22.01
C HIS A 32 -20.69 36.89 21.43
N PRO A 33 -20.31 36.21 20.32
CA PRO A 33 -19.06 36.53 19.63
C PRO A 33 -19.13 37.95 19.05
N ALA A 34 -18.01 38.66 19.08
CA ALA A 34 -17.95 40.04 18.58
C ALA A 34 -18.19 40.16 17.06
N LEU A 35 -18.09 39.04 16.33
CA LEU A 35 -18.33 38.93 14.90
C LEU A 35 -19.15 37.65 14.64
N GLU A 36 -20.25 37.77 13.91
CA GLU A 36 -21.08 36.64 13.46
C GLU A 36 -20.89 36.46 11.94
N ASN A 37 -20.51 35.26 11.48
CA ASN A 37 -20.20 34.97 10.07
C ASN A 37 -20.79 33.64 9.57
N LEU A 38 -21.71 33.03 10.32
CA LEU A 38 -22.50 31.88 9.88
C LEU A 38 -23.75 32.34 9.12
N PRO A 39 -24.10 31.69 7.98
CA PRO A 39 -25.22 32.13 7.14
C PRO A 39 -26.60 31.72 7.69
N ASP A 40 -26.69 30.57 8.35
CA ASP A 40 -27.97 29.95 8.70
C ASP A 40 -28.36 30.12 10.18
N VAL A 41 -27.37 30.40 11.04
CA VAL A 41 -27.54 30.55 12.50
C VAL A 41 -26.68 31.70 13.00
N ARG A 42 -27.10 32.34 14.09
CA ARG A 42 -26.26 33.35 14.76
C ARG A 42 -25.06 32.67 15.40
N GLY A 43 -23.85 33.04 14.96
CA GLY A 43 -22.61 32.47 15.47
C GLY A 43 -21.40 32.75 14.59
N TYR A 44 -20.26 32.20 15.01
CA TYR A 44 -18.95 32.42 14.41
C TYR A 44 -18.28 31.09 14.02
N ALA A 45 -17.96 30.94 12.73
CA ALA A 45 -17.12 29.88 12.19
C ALA A 45 -15.65 30.29 12.24
N THR A 46 -14.83 29.52 12.96
CA THR A 46 -13.38 29.81 13.10
C THR A 46 -12.57 29.36 11.87
N SER A 47 -13.20 28.52 11.03
CA SER A 47 -12.58 27.81 9.91
C SER A 47 -11.50 26.80 10.33
N ASP A 48 -11.31 26.53 11.61
CA ASP A 48 -10.38 25.50 12.08
C ASP A 48 -10.98 24.10 11.85
N LEU A 49 -10.14 23.19 11.40
CA LEU A 49 -10.47 21.80 11.13
C LEU A 49 -9.99 20.91 12.27
N PHE A 50 -10.89 20.07 12.75
CA PHE A 50 -10.66 19.14 13.84
C PHE A 50 -10.94 17.72 13.41
N GLU A 51 -10.06 16.81 13.78
CA GLU A 51 -10.25 15.38 13.65
C GLU A 51 -10.55 14.82 15.05
N ARG A 52 -11.54 13.92 15.15
CA ARG A 52 -11.88 13.31 16.43
C ARG A 52 -10.82 12.29 16.82
N HIS A 53 -10.44 12.26 18.10
CA HIS A 53 -9.45 11.30 18.58
C HIS A 53 -9.98 9.86 18.36
N PRO A 54 -9.19 8.96 17.75
CA PRO A 54 -9.67 7.64 17.31
C PRO A 54 -10.30 6.80 18.43
N THR A 55 -9.79 6.94 19.66
CA THR A 55 -10.23 6.14 20.82
C THR A 55 -10.94 6.92 21.91
N ARG A 56 -10.96 8.26 21.83
CA ARG A 56 -11.49 9.13 22.89
C ARG A 56 -12.52 10.07 22.29
N ALA A 57 -13.77 9.64 22.38
CA ALA A 57 -14.94 10.29 21.81
C ALA A 57 -15.12 11.78 22.21
N ASP A 58 -14.54 12.17 23.36
CA ASP A 58 -14.54 13.49 23.95
C ASP A 58 -13.40 14.40 23.48
N LEU A 59 -12.40 13.85 22.77
CA LEU A 59 -11.20 14.57 22.36
C LEU A 59 -11.16 14.82 20.85
N PHE A 60 -10.56 15.95 20.50
CA PHE A 60 -10.35 16.39 19.12
C PHE A 60 -8.94 16.94 18.97
N ARG A 61 -8.33 16.70 17.80
CA ARG A 61 -7.03 17.25 17.40
C ARG A 61 -7.25 18.25 16.27
N ILE A 62 -6.61 19.42 16.34
CA ILE A 62 -6.58 20.37 15.22
C ILE A 62 -5.72 19.79 14.10
N ILE A 63 -6.24 19.75 12.89
CA ILE A 63 -5.53 19.23 11.71
C ILE A 63 -5.22 20.30 10.65
N GLY A 64 -5.75 21.51 10.81
CA GLY A 64 -5.50 22.61 9.89
C GLY A 64 -6.65 23.61 9.87
N ARG A 65 -6.73 24.44 8.84
CA ARG A 65 -7.85 25.36 8.62
C ARG A 65 -8.46 25.17 7.23
N ALA A 66 -9.77 25.32 7.12
CA ALA A 66 -10.53 25.14 5.89
C ALA A 66 -10.15 26.15 4.81
N ASP A 67 -9.71 27.35 5.20
CA ASP A 67 -9.21 28.40 4.32
C ASP A 67 -7.76 28.17 3.84
N ASP A 68 -7.10 27.14 4.37
CA ASP A 68 -5.71 26.76 4.11
C ASP A 68 -5.59 25.53 3.17
N VAL A 69 -6.73 24.96 2.74
CA VAL A 69 -6.75 23.86 1.77
C VAL A 69 -6.34 24.36 0.38
N ILE A 70 -5.42 23.64 -0.26
CA ILE A 70 -5.01 23.90 -1.64
C ILE A 70 -5.89 23.07 -2.57
N ILE A 71 -6.64 23.76 -3.43
CA ILE A 71 -7.48 23.15 -4.46
C ILE A 71 -6.70 23.21 -5.77
N MET A 72 -6.35 22.05 -6.32
CA MET A 72 -5.56 21.90 -7.54
C MET A 72 -6.44 22.07 -8.79
N ALA A 73 -5.82 22.24 -9.96
CA ALA A 73 -6.53 22.45 -11.25
C ALA A 73 -7.46 21.29 -11.63
N ASN A 74 -7.14 20.07 -11.20
CA ASN A 74 -7.95 18.86 -11.40
C ASN A 74 -9.02 18.65 -10.30
N GLY A 75 -9.18 19.61 -9.39
CA GLY A 75 -10.16 19.54 -8.30
C GLY A 75 -9.73 18.70 -7.08
N GLU A 76 -8.51 18.15 -7.09
CA GLU A 76 -7.94 17.46 -5.93
C GLU A 76 -7.59 18.44 -4.81
N LYS A 77 -7.64 17.97 -3.55
CA LYS A 77 -7.48 18.81 -2.36
C LYS A 77 -6.28 18.34 -1.56
N ALA A 78 -5.26 19.18 -1.50
CA ALA A 78 -4.10 18.98 -0.63
C ALA A 78 -4.30 19.74 0.68
N VAL A 79 -3.97 19.10 1.80
CA VAL A 79 -4.03 19.67 3.15
C VAL A 79 -2.59 19.99 3.59
N PRO A 80 -2.16 21.27 3.57
CA PRO A 80 -0.75 21.59 3.76
C PRO A 80 -0.21 21.35 5.16
N GLY A 81 -1.01 21.62 6.20
CA GLY A 81 -0.54 21.66 7.59
C GLY A 81 0.34 20.48 8.02
N PRO A 82 -0.14 19.23 7.90
CA PRO A 82 0.67 18.07 8.26
C PRO A 82 2.00 17.96 7.50
N MET A 83 2.01 18.29 6.21
CA MET A 83 3.23 18.23 5.39
C MET A 83 4.22 19.33 5.76
N GLU A 84 3.73 20.56 5.93
CA GLU A 84 4.55 21.70 6.36
C GLU A 84 5.12 21.48 7.76
N ASP A 85 4.36 20.89 8.69
CA ASP A 85 4.81 20.58 10.04
C ASP A 85 5.98 19.57 10.03
N ILE A 86 5.88 18.51 9.22
CA ILE A 86 6.95 17.51 9.05
C ILE A 86 8.21 18.16 8.45
N ILE A 87 8.05 18.97 7.41
CA ILE A 87 9.18 19.66 6.75
C ILE A 87 9.82 20.66 7.71
N THR A 88 9.02 21.40 8.49
CA THR A 88 9.49 22.40 9.46
C THR A 88 10.14 21.76 10.70
N ALA A 89 9.85 20.49 11.00
CA ALA A 89 10.52 19.75 12.07
C ALA A 89 12.01 19.46 11.75
N ASN A 90 12.43 19.59 10.49
CA ASN A 90 13.83 19.48 10.10
C ASN A 90 14.64 20.66 10.67
N ARG A 91 15.73 20.38 11.41
CA ARG A 91 16.60 21.40 12.03
C ARG A 91 17.17 22.43 11.06
N ASN A 92 17.25 22.10 9.77
CA ASN A 92 17.80 22.98 8.74
C ASN A 92 16.75 23.93 8.15
N VAL A 93 15.48 23.78 8.52
CA VAL A 93 14.33 24.56 8.03
C VAL A 93 13.76 25.41 9.17
N SER A 94 13.44 26.67 8.89
CA SER A 94 12.78 27.58 9.86
C SER A 94 11.35 27.97 9.46
N GLY A 95 10.91 27.57 8.26
CA GLY A 95 9.55 27.72 7.78
C GLY A 95 9.29 26.92 6.52
N ALA A 96 8.09 26.38 6.37
CA ALA A 96 7.60 25.76 5.15
C ALA A 96 6.18 26.26 4.84
N VAL A 97 5.91 26.59 3.58
CA VAL A 97 4.57 27.00 3.12
C VAL A 97 4.29 26.33 1.77
N MET A 98 3.27 25.51 1.69
CA MET A 98 2.89 24.88 0.42
C MET A 98 2.14 25.85 -0.51
N PHE A 99 2.25 25.59 -1.81
CA PHE A 99 1.54 26.27 -2.89
C PHE A 99 1.03 25.26 -3.94
N GLY A 100 0.28 25.76 -4.93
CA GLY A 100 -0.25 24.94 -6.02
C GLY A 100 -1.77 25.03 -6.23
N ARG A 101 -2.38 26.12 -5.75
CA ARG A 101 -3.80 26.40 -6.03
C ARG A 101 -3.99 26.63 -7.52
N GLU A 102 -4.99 25.98 -8.10
CA GLU A 102 -5.30 26.04 -9.55
C GLU A 102 -4.13 25.59 -10.45
N ARG A 103 -3.23 24.77 -9.91
CA ARG A 103 -2.10 24.18 -10.65
C ARG A 103 -2.20 22.65 -10.62
N ASN A 104 -1.53 21.98 -11.56
CA ASN A 104 -1.59 20.52 -11.74
C ASN A 104 -0.75 19.73 -10.73
N GLN A 105 0.11 20.39 -9.96
CA GLN A 105 1.00 19.79 -8.96
C GLN A 105 1.16 20.75 -7.78
N VAL A 106 1.42 20.22 -6.58
CA VAL A 106 1.75 21.03 -5.40
C VAL A 106 3.24 21.26 -5.27
N GLY A 107 3.61 22.36 -4.61
CA GLY A 107 4.98 22.66 -4.23
C GLY A 107 5.09 23.26 -2.84
N VAL A 108 6.31 23.56 -2.42
CA VAL A 108 6.61 24.13 -1.11
C VAL A 108 7.69 25.20 -1.20
N ILE A 109 7.46 26.32 -0.52
CA ILE A 109 8.46 27.33 -0.23
C ILE A 109 9.09 26.95 1.10
N VAL A 110 10.42 26.86 1.16
CA VAL A 110 11.19 26.46 2.35
C VAL A 110 12.14 27.59 2.73
N GLU A 111 12.05 28.03 3.97
CA GLU A 111 12.96 29.02 4.56
C GLU A 111 14.09 28.31 5.31
N PRO A 112 15.37 28.46 4.90
CA PRO A 112 16.48 27.87 5.62
C PRO A 112 16.61 28.39 7.06
N SER A 113 17.15 27.56 7.95
CA SER A 113 17.47 27.97 9.31
C SER A 113 18.65 28.94 9.36
N MET A 114 18.76 29.73 10.42
CA MET A 114 19.90 30.64 10.64
C MET A 114 21.26 29.91 10.66
N SER A 115 21.27 28.64 11.04
CA SER A 115 22.45 27.75 11.04
C SER A 115 22.81 27.18 9.66
N CYS A 116 21.93 27.33 8.67
CA CYS A 116 22.10 26.80 7.33
C CYS A 116 21.76 27.90 6.31
N ARG A 117 22.62 28.92 6.22
CA ARG A 117 22.47 29.96 5.20
C ARG A 117 22.78 29.38 3.82
N VAL A 118 21.94 29.72 2.84
CA VAL A 118 22.04 29.28 1.45
C VAL A 118 22.03 30.53 0.58
N ASP A 119 23.03 30.69 -0.28
CA ASP A 119 22.94 31.67 -1.36
C ASP A 119 22.03 31.13 -2.46
N VAL A 120 20.82 31.68 -2.57
CA VAL A 120 19.82 31.22 -3.57
C VAL A 120 20.22 31.55 -5.02
N LYS A 121 21.27 32.35 -5.23
CA LYS A 121 21.85 32.62 -6.55
C LYS A 121 22.94 31.62 -6.93
N ASP A 122 23.42 30.84 -5.97
CA ASP A 122 24.34 29.74 -6.21
C ASP A 122 23.55 28.44 -6.37
N GLU A 123 23.47 27.96 -7.61
CA GLU A 123 22.72 26.74 -7.97
C GLU A 123 23.25 25.49 -7.26
N VAL A 124 24.55 25.44 -6.94
CA VAL A 124 25.18 24.30 -6.26
C VAL A 124 24.78 24.27 -4.79
N GLU A 125 24.79 25.42 -4.12
CA GLU A 125 24.32 25.51 -2.73
C GLU A 125 22.81 25.21 -2.63
N LEU A 126 22.02 25.69 -3.60
CA LEU A 126 20.59 25.43 -3.66
C LEU A 126 20.27 23.93 -3.83
N ALA A 127 20.98 23.24 -4.72
CA ALA A 127 20.84 21.79 -4.93
C ALA A 127 21.25 21.01 -3.68
N ARG A 128 22.36 21.40 -3.04
CA ARG A 128 22.84 20.80 -1.79
C ARG A 128 21.81 20.93 -0.67
N PHE A 129 21.19 22.11 -0.53
CA PHE A 129 20.16 22.33 0.49
C PHE A 129 18.90 21.50 0.23
N ARG A 130 18.41 21.44 -1.02
CA ARG A 130 17.27 20.60 -1.40
C ARG A 130 17.53 19.12 -1.10
N ASN A 131 18.75 18.63 -1.34
CA ASN A 131 19.14 17.27 -0.99
C ASN A 131 19.16 17.04 0.53
N LEU A 132 19.65 18.02 1.29
CA LEU A 132 19.72 17.94 2.75
C LEU A 132 18.34 17.81 3.43
N ILE A 133 17.30 18.41 2.86
CA ILE A 133 15.93 18.37 3.40
C ILE A 133 15.06 17.29 2.75
N TRP A 134 15.58 16.58 1.74
CA TRP A 134 14.77 15.70 0.89
C TRP A 134 14.10 14.57 1.66
N ASP A 135 14.82 13.95 2.60
CA ASP A 135 14.28 12.85 3.41
C ASP A 135 13.05 13.31 4.22
N SER A 136 13.06 14.55 4.74
CA SER A 136 11.90 15.13 5.43
C SER A 136 10.75 15.44 4.48
N VAL A 137 11.03 15.83 3.24
CA VAL A 137 10.00 16.01 2.21
C VAL A 137 9.42 14.66 1.78
N GLN A 138 10.24 13.60 1.71
CA GLN A 138 9.76 12.24 1.44
C GLN A 138 8.90 11.71 2.59
N GLU A 139 9.29 11.94 3.84
CA GLU A 139 8.46 11.63 5.01
C GLU A 139 7.11 12.36 4.95
N ALA A 140 7.10 13.64 4.55
CA ALA A 140 5.86 14.38 4.34
C ALA A 140 5.01 13.77 3.19
N ASN A 141 5.65 13.33 2.11
CA ASN A 141 4.99 12.69 0.95
C ASN A 141 4.39 11.32 1.25
N GLU A 142 4.93 10.58 2.22
CA GLU A 142 4.36 9.31 2.68
C GLU A 142 3.00 9.48 3.35
N GLN A 143 2.77 10.65 3.96
CA GLN A 143 1.49 11.01 4.58
C GLN A 143 0.53 11.69 3.59
N ALA A 144 1.03 12.05 2.40
CA ALA A 144 0.24 12.70 1.36
C ALA A 144 -0.34 11.69 0.36
N PRO A 145 -1.59 11.89 -0.11
CA PRO A 145 -2.10 11.23 -1.31
C PRO A 145 -1.16 11.42 -2.50
N ALA A 146 -1.18 10.50 -3.47
CA ALA A 146 -0.25 10.51 -4.61
C ALA A 146 -0.20 11.86 -5.36
N PHE A 147 -1.33 12.56 -5.47
CA PHE A 147 -1.44 13.86 -6.13
C PHE A 147 -0.90 15.05 -5.32
N ALA A 148 -0.82 14.91 -4.01
CA ALA A 148 -0.37 15.96 -3.09
C ALA A 148 1.11 15.78 -2.70
N ARG A 149 1.84 14.89 -3.39
CA ARG A 149 3.26 14.70 -3.17
C ARG A 149 4.06 15.85 -3.77
N ILE A 150 4.98 16.40 -2.98
CA ILE A 150 5.91 17.45 -3.35
C ILE A 150 7.11 16.80 -4.05
N TYR A 151 7.38 17.22 -5.28
CA TYR A 151 8.59 16.83 -6.00
C TYR A 151 9.78 17.73 -5.63
N LYS A 152 11.03 17.27 -5.80
CA LYS A 152 12.22 18.00 -5.35
C LYS A 152 12.38 19.34 -6.07
N GLU A 153 11.97 19.37 -7.33
CA GLU A 153 11.86 20.54 -8.19
C GLU A 153 10.76 21.51 -7.76
N MET A 154 9.73 21.04 -7.06
CA MET A 154 8.65 21.87 -6.54
C MET A 154 9.02 22.57 -5.22
N ILE A 155 10.32 22.61 -4.89
CA ILE A 155 10.86 23.24 -3.69
C ILE A 155 11.50 24.59 -4.06
N ILE A 156 10.86 25.68 -3.65
CA ILE A 156 11.40 27.03 -3.71
C ILE A 156 12.13 27.31 -2.40
N VAL A 157 13.39 27.76 -2.45
CA VAL A 157 14.15 28.14 -1.25
C VAL A 157 14.15 29.66 -1.11
N THR A 158 13.88 30.18 0.09
CA THR A 158 13.86 31.63 0.32
C THR A 158 15.28 32.21 0.45
N GLY A 159 15.54 33.35 -0.20
CA GLY A 159 16.75 34.13 0.00
C GLY A 159 16.72 34.91 1.33
N SER A 160 17.90 35.19 1.88
CA SER A 160 18.05 35.92 3.16
C SER A 160 17.50 37.35 3.13
N GLU A 161 17.43 37.94 1.94
CA GLU A 161 16.92 39.26 1.62
C GLU A 161 15.40 39.33 1.47
N ARG A 162 14.74 38.17 1.30
CA ARG A 162 13.29 38.05 1.14
C ARG A 162 12.77 36.92 2.04
N PRO A 163 12.79 37.06 3.37
CA PRO A 163 12.25 36.04 4.26
C PRO A 163 10.72 35.94 4.16
N MET A 164 10.15 34.84 4.66
CA MET A 164 8.71 34.65 4.76
C MET A 164 8.06 35.72 5.65
N ILE A 165 6.86 36.14 5.28
CA ILE A 165 6.11 37.14 6.03
C ILE A 165 5.61 36.51 7.33
N ARG A 166 5.91 37.14 8.48
CA ARG A 166 5.52 36.68 9.81
C ARG A 166 4.64 37.72 10.53
N ALA A 167 3.69 37.24 11.32
CA ALA A 167 2.90 38.08 12.22
C ALA A 167 3.73 38.52 13.45
N ALA A 168 3.21 39.43 14.26
CA ALA A 168 3.85 39.90 15.49
C ALA A 168 4.23 38.79 16.50
N LYS A 169 3.61 37.60 16.37
CA LYS A 169 3.90 36.40 17.17
C LYS A 169 4.92 35.45 16.53
N GLY A 170 5.56 35.83 15.41
CA GLY A 170 6.54 35.00 14.69
C GLY A 170 5.95 33.93 13.77
N THR A 171 4.63 33.72 13.79
CA THR A 171 3.93 32.77 12.91
C THR A 171 3.93 33.25 11.46
N ILE A 172 4.17 32.34 10.51
CA ILE A 172 4.17 32.65 9.08
C ILE A 172 2.75 32.95 8.60
N ILE A 173 2.59 34.03 7.84
CA ILE A 173 1.32 34.41 7.22
C ILE A 173 1.32 33.91 5.78
N LYS A 174 0.73 32.73 5.56
CA LYS A 174 0.83 31.98 4.30
C LYS A 174 0.39 32.74 3.06
N LYS A 175 -0.81 33.34 3.06
CA LYS A 175 -1.37 34.04 1.88
C LYS A 175 -0.45 35.19 1.40
N PRO A 176 -0.01 36.13 2.26
CA PRO A 176 0.99 37.13 1.88
C PRO A 176 2.32 36.53 1.41
N THR A 177 2.83 35.47 2.06
CA THR A 177 4.08 34.81 1.65
C THR A 177 3.96 34.21 0.26
N VAL A 178 2.89 33.47 -0.04
CA VAL A 178 2.64 32.92 -1.37
C VAL A 178 2.52 34.04 -2.42
N LEU A 179 1.83 35.13 -2.11
CA LEU A 179 1.72 36.30 -3.00
C LEU A 179 3.08 36.96 -3.28
N MET A 180 3.94 37.07 -2.27
CA MET A 180 5.30 37.61 -2.42
C MET A 180 6.17 36.74 -3.35
N TYR A 181 5.94 35.43 -3.34
CA TYR A 181 6.65 34.44 -4.14
C TYR A 181 5.91 34.05 -5.44
N GLN A 182 4.79 34.71 -5.75
CA GLN A 182 3.98 34.38 -6.91
C GLN A 182 4.79 34.40 -8.22
N PRO A 183 5.69 35.38 -8.48
CA PRO A 183 6.52 35.36 -9.68
C PRO A 183 7.44 34.13 -9.77
N ASP A 184 8.01 33.70 -8.66
CA ASP A 184 8.88 32.52 -8.59
C ASP A 184 8.09 31.22 -8.79
N ILE A 185 6.89 31.16 -8.21
CA ILE A 185 5.95 30.05 -8.39
C ILE A 185 5.52 29.93 -9.85
N ASP A 186 5.13 31.04 -10.48
CA ASP A 186 4.70 31.05 -11.88
C ASP A 186 5.86 30.65 -12.81
N ALA A 187 7.05 31.20 -12.61
CA ALA A 187 8.25 30.82 -13.36
C ALA A 187 8.59 29.33 -13.21
N LEU A 188 8.42 28.76 -12.02
CA LEU A 188 8.63 27.34 -11.77
C LEU A 188 7.63 26.47 -12.56
N TYR A 189 6.35 26.83 -12.55
CA TYR A 189 5.34 26.10 -13.33
C TYR A 189 5.54 26.24 -14.84
N ASP A 190 5.84 27.46 -15.31
CA ASP A 190 6.12 27.71 -16.73
C ASP A 190 7.31 26.88 -17.22
N ALA A 191 8.35 26.74 -16.39
CA ALA A 191 9.50 25.89 -16.68
C ALA A 191 9.12 24.41 -16.79
N VAL A 192 8.28 23.90 -15.87
CA VAL A 192 7.77 22.51 -15.88
C VAL A 192 6.86 22.24 -17.09
N GLU A 193 6.01 23.20 -17.48
CA GLU A 193 5.11 23.10 -18.63
C GLU A 193 5.85 23.22 -19.98
N ALA A 194 6.82 24.12 -20.09
CA ALA A 194 7.69 24.28 -21.28
C ALA A 194 8.53 23.02 -21.55
N SER A 195 8.98 22.33 -20.49
CA SER A 195 9.69 21.05 -20.62
C SER A 195 8.80 19.92 -21.12
N SER A 196 7.54 19.88 -20.67
CA SER A 196 6.58 18.86 -21.10
C SER A 196 6.22 18.96 -22.59
N SER A 197 6.27 20.17 -23.15
CA SER A 197 6.02 20.46 -24.57
C SER A 197 7.28 20.27 -25.43
N ALA A 198 8.46 20.66 -24.97
CA ALA A 198 9.74 20.41 -25.67
C ALA A 198 10.11 18.91 -25.74
N ALA A 199 9.61 18.09 -24.80
CA ALA A 199 9.84 16.65 -24.80
C ALA A 199 9.12 15.87 -25.92
N ALA A 200 8.18 16.51 -26.64
CA ALA A 200 7.46 15.90 -27.75
C ALA A 200 8.27 15.83 -29.07
N ASP A 201 9.29 16.68 -29.24
CA ASP A 201 10.12 16.79 -30.46
C ASP A 201 11.49 16.09 -30.34
N ILE A 202 11.71 15.30 -29.28
CA ILE A 202 13.01 14.69 -29.00
C ILE A 202 13.16 13.35 -29.73
N SER A 203 14.22 13.23 -30.53
CA SER A 203 14.58 11.98 -31.19
C SER A 203 15.12 10.95 -30.19
N PRO A 204 14.61 9.70 -30.18
CA PRO A 204 15.09 8.64 -29.28
C PRO A 204 16.53 8.22 -29.61
N PRO A 205 17.24 7.57 -28.67
CA PRO A 205 18.55 6.97 -28.95
C PRO A 205 18.43 5.84 -29.98
N THR A 206 19.52 5.56 -30.70
CA THR A 206 19.58 4.49 -31.71
C THR A 206 19.40 3.08 -31.14
N SER A 207 19.75 2.87 -29.87
CA SER A 207 19.43 1.66 -29.11
C SER A 207 19.39 1.96 -27.61
N TRP A 208 18.82 1.05 -26.82
CA TRP A 208 18.66 1.20 -25.37
C TRP A 208 19.78 0.52 -24.56
N THR A 209 20.91 0.21 -25.20
CA THR A 209 22.10 -0.29 -24.49
C THR A 209 22.86 0.86 -23.84
N THR A 210 23.61 0.57 -22.76
CA THR A 210 24.46 1.56 -22.09
C THR A 210 25.38 2.32 -23.07
N GLU A 211 25.94 1.62 -24.07
CA GLU A 211 26.83 2.21 -25.08
C GLU A 211 26.15 3.25 -25.99
N SER A 212 24.86 3.06 -26.29
CA SER A 212 24.06 4.00 -27.10
C SER A 212 23.40 5.09 -26.25
N LEU A 213 23.12 4.80 -24.98
CA LEU A 213 22.50 5.74 -24.04
C LEU A 213 23.49 6.81 -23.55
N ILE A 214 24.75 6.47 -23.32
CA ILE A 214 25.77 7.45 -22.89
C ILE A 214 25.88 8.65 -23.84
N PRO A 215 26.08 8.50 -25.17
CA PRO A 215 26.20 9.64 -26.06
C PRO A 215 24.89 10.43 -26.19
N TRP A 216 23.73 9.76 -26.11
CA TRP A 216 22.43 10.43 -26.15
C TRP A 216 22.16 11.24 -24.88
N LEU A 217 22.34 10.63 -23.69
CA LEU A 217 22.16 11.31 -22.41
C LEU A 217 23.11 12.48 -22.26
N ARG A 218 24.36 12.33 -22.73
CA ARG A 218 25.32 13.45 -22.77
C ARG A 218 24.79 14.60 -23.63
N MET A 219 24.30 14.31 -24.84
CA MET A 219 23.74 15.33 -25.74
C MET A 219 22.52 16.02 -25.13
N GLN A 220 21.62 15.27 -24.50
CA GLN A 220 20.47 15.85 -23.80
C GLN A 220 20.88 16.69 -22.60
N ALA A 221 21.89 16.24 -21.85
CA ALA A 221 22.36 16.95 -20.68
C ALA A 221 23.11 18.24 -21.03
N THR A 222 23.95 18.21 -22.06
CA THR A 222 24.60 19.40 -22.63
C THR A 222 23.56 20.41 -23.14
N ALA A 223 22.49 19.95 -23.79
CA ALA A 223 21.41 20.80 -24.29
C ALA A 223 20.51 21.41 -23.19
N LEU A 224 20.65 20.97 -21.94
CA LEU A 224 19.93 21.53 -20.79
C LEU A 224 20.79 22.48 -19.96
N SER A 225 22.10 22.27 -19.95
CA SER A 225 23.05 23.01 -19.11
C SER A 225 23.86 24.06 -19.87
N ASP A 226 23.71 24.17 -21.19
CA ASP A 226 24.47 25.04 -22.10
C ASP A 226 26.00 24.93 -21.92
N LYS A 227 26.48 23.79 -21.39
CA LYS A 227 27.89 23.48 -21.09
C LYS A 227 28.21 22.06 -21.54
N GLU A 228 29.47 21.81 -21.93
CA GLU A 228 29.91 20.45 -22.21
C GLU A 228 29.91 19.61 -20.92
N ILE A 229 29.15 18.53 -20.93
CA ILE A 229 29.07 17.56 -19.83
C ILE A 229 30.11 16.45 -20.03
N ASP A 230 30.92 16.21 -19.01
CA ASP A 230 31.72 15.00 -18.84
C ASP A 230 30.86 13.85 -18.31
N VAL A 231 31.07 12.66 -18.86
CA VAL A 231 30.18 11.50 -18.63
C VAL A 231 30.45 10.77 -17.31
N GLY A 232 31.66 10.91 -16.76
CA GLY A 232 32.09 10.23 -15.53
C GLY A 232 32.02 11.13 -14.28
N THR A 233 31.91 12.44 -14.49
CA THR A 233 31.77 13.43 -13.42
C THR A 233 30.31 13.58 -13.03
N ASP A 234 30.06 13.90 -11.76
CA ASP A 234 28.73 14.18 -11.23
C ASP A 234 28.09 15.35 -11.99
N LEU A 235 26.85 15.22 -12.42
CA LEU A 235 26.13 16.23 -13.19
C LEU A 235 25.98 17.53 -12.39
N PHE A 236 25.72 17.44 -11.07
CA PHE A 236 25.49 18.60 -10.22
C PHE A 236 26.79 19.39 -10.00
N ASP A 237 27.93 18.70 -9.93
CA ASP A 237 29.26 19.34 -9.89
C ASP A 237 29.61 20.06 -11.20
N GLN A 238 28.86 19.80 -12.27
CA GLN A 238 29.03 20.38 -13.60
C GLN A 238 27.99 21.47 -13.92
N GLY A 239 27.20 21.88 -12.92
CA GLY A 239 26.18 22.93 -13.06
C GLY A 239 24.81 22.42 -13.48
N PHE A 240 24.50 21.13 -13.27
CA PHE A 240 23.10 20.71 -13.19
C PHE A 240 22.48 21.21 -11.89
N ASP A 241 21.32 21.84 -12.01
CA ASP A 241 20.47 22.18 -10.88
C ASP A 241 19.25 21.23 -10.84
N SER A 242 18.31 21.51 -9.94
CA SER A 242 17.10 20.68 -9.83
C SER A 242 16.20 20.78 -11.06
N LEU A 243 16.22 21.91 -11.77
CA LEU A 243 15.40 22.11 -12.95
C LEU A 243 15.95 21.31 -14.14
N ASN A 244 17.28 21.35 -14.35
CA ASN A 244 17.99 20.56 -15.34
C ASN A 244 17.81 19.05 -15.09
N ALA A 245 17.84 18.61 -13.83
CA ALA A 245 17.56 17.23 -13.47
C ALA A 245 16.11 16.81 -13.81
N THR A 246 15.12 17.67 -13.53
CA THR A 246 13.71 17.41 -13.90
C THR A 246 13.51 17.36 -15.40
N PHE A 247 14.13 18.29 -16.13
CA PHE A 247 14.04 18.32 -17.58
C PHE A 247 14.66 17.07 -18.18
N LEU A 248 15.85 16.67 -17.72
CA LEU A 248 16.49 15.44 -18.17
C LEU A 248 15.61 14.21 -17.88
N ARG A 249 15.02 14.13 -16.68
CA ARG A 249 14.08 13.06 -16.32
C ARG A 249 12.83 13.06 -17.21
N HIS A 250 12.21 14.21 -17.47
CA HIS A 250 11.04 14.30 -18.34
C HIS A 250 11.36 13.90 -19.78
N ARG A 251 12.53 14.28 -20.30
CA ARG A 251 13.01 13.83 -21.60
C ARG A 251 13.17 12.31 -21.63
N ILE A 252 13.75 11.71 -20.59
CA ILE A 252 13.87 10.26 -20.43
C ILE A 252 12.48 9.58 -20.38
N VAL A 253 11.57 10.06 -19.54
CA VAL A 253 10.21 9.50 -19.42
C VAL A 253 9.41 9.65 -20.71
N ALA A 254 9.57 10.76 -21.42
CA ALA A 254 8.89 11.03 -22.69
C ALA A 254 9.33 10.06 -23.80
N ILE A 255 10.63 9.80 -23.95
CA ILE A 255 11.12 8.82 -24.93
C ILE A 255 10.76 7.38 -24.52
N LEU A 256 10.66 7.13 -23.21
CA LEU A 256 10.20 5.86 -22.65
C LEU A 256 8.69 5.64 -22.80
N LYS A 257 7.90 6.60 -23.30
CA LYS A 257 6.47 6.36 -23.63
C LYS A 257 6.28 5.26 -24.67
N THR A 258 7.30 4.98 -25.47
CA THR A 258 7.36 3.82 -26.36
C THR A 258 7.41 2.47 -25.61
N ASN A 259 7.72 2.50 -24.30
CA ASN A 259 7.69 1.38 -23.36
C ASN A 259 6.95 1.78 -22.05
N PRO A 260 5.61 1.69 -22.02
CA PRO A 260 4.79 2.18 -20.91
C PRO A 260 5.09 1.56 -19.54
N ALA A 261 5.62 0.33 -19.52
CA ALA A 261 6.03 -0.35 -18.29
C ALA A 261 7.31 0.28 -17.70
N ALA A 262 8.32 0.52 -18.55
CA ALA A 262 9.55 1.20 -18.15
C ALA A 262 9.28 2.66 -17.74
N ALA A 263 8.42 3.38 -18.47
CA ALA A 263 8.05 4.76 -18.12
C ALA A 263 7.39 4.89 -16.74
N LYS A 264 6.57 3.91 -16.33
CA LYS A 264 5.96 3.85 -14.99
C LYS A 264 6.94 3.42 -13.89
N ALA A 265 8.01 2.70 -14.24
CA ALA A 265 9.03 2.21 -13.32
C ALA A 265 10.16 3.24 -13.06
N VAL A 266 10.22 4.35 -13.80
CA VAL A 266 11.20 5.41 -13.56
C VAL A 266 10.93 6.09 -12.22
N GLU A 267 11.80 5.82 -11.25
CA GLU A 267 11.76 6.42 -9.91
C GLU A 267 11.88 7.96 -9.97
N GLN A 268 11.30 8.63 -8.98
CA GLN A 268 11.27 10.10 -8.93
C GLN A 268 12.66 10.70 -8.69
N ASN A 269 13.52 9.98 -7.98
CA ASN A 269 14.88 10.37 -7.64
C ASN A 269 15.93 9.87 -8.64
N LEU A 270 15.55 9.31 -9.80
CA LEU A 270 16.46 8.62 -10.73
C LEU A 270 17.77 9.39 -11.02
N ILE A 271 17.68 10.68 -11.36
CA ILE A 271 18.86 11.51 -11.71
C ILE A 271 19.75 11.76 -10.49
N TYR A 272 19.17 11.84 -9.29
CA TYR A 272 19.91 12.03 -8.04
C TYR A 272 20.49 10.73 -7.50
N ALA A 273 19.84 9.60 -7.74
CA ALA A 273 20.33 8.27 -7.39
C ALA A 273 21.47 7.82 -8.31
N HIS A 274 21.50 8.35 -9.54
CA HIS A 274 22.50 8.05 -10.56
C HIS A 274 23.04 9.34 -11.20
N PRO A 275 23.87 10.11 -10.46
CA PRO A 275 24.20 11.48 -10.81
C PRO A 275 25.28 11.61 -11.91
N THR A 276 25.81 10.50 -12.44
CA THR A 276 26.72 10.52 -13.60
C THR A 276 26.04 9.94 -14.84
N ILE A 277 26.38 10.41 -16.04
CA ILE A 277 25.82 9.90 -17.31
C ILE A 277 26.04 8.38 -17.44
N VAL A 278 27.19 7.86 -17.01
CA VAL A 278 27.49 6.42 -17.03
C VAL A 278 26.55 5.64 -16.10
N SER A 279 26.37 6.09 -14.86
CA SER A 279 25.48 5.41 -13.90
C SER A 279 24.01 5.48 -14.32
N LEU A 280 23.60 6.62 -14.89
CA LEU A 280 22.24 6.85 -15.37
C LEU A 280 21.93 5.99 -16.60
N ALA A 281 22.88 5.88 -17.54
CA ALA A 281 22.76 5.00 -18.70
C ALA A 281 22.62 3.53 -18.28
N ALA A 282 23.39 3.08 -17.28
CA ALA A 282 23.27 1.72 -16.75
C ALA A 282 21.92 1.47 -16.06
N ALA A 283 21.45 2.42 -15.26
CA ALA A 283 20.15 2.32 -14.59
C ALA A 283 18.99 2.30 -15.59
N ILE A 284 19.00 3.17 -16.61
CA ILE A 284 18.00 3.21 -17.68
C ILE A 284 18.11 1.94 -18.54
N SER A 285 19.31 1.52 -18.92
CA SER A 285 19.51 0.26 -19.66
C SER A 285 18.99 -0.94 -18.85
N SER A 286 19.10 -0.94 -17.52
CA SER A 286 18.56 -2.00 -16.65
C SER A 286 17.04 -1.92 -16.53
N LEU A 287 16.46 -0.73 -16.37
CA LEU A 287 15.01 -0.50 -16.33
C LEU A 287 14.36 -0.90 -17.66
N ILE A 288 15.04 -0.57 -18.76
CA ILE A 288 14.60 -0.91 -20.09
C ILE A 288 14.90 -2.36 -20.39
N SER A 289 16.01 -2.96 -19.97
CA SER A 289 16.20 -4.42 -20.13
C SER A 289 15.19 -5.23 -19.30
N ALA A 290 14.69 -4.68 -18.20
CA ALA A 290 13.54 -5.23 -17.46
C ALA A 290 12.19 -5.00 -18.17
N GLY A 291 12.12 -4.15 -19.21
CA GLY A 291 10.95 -3.90 -20.06
C GLY A 291 11.14 -4.14 -21.57
N SER A 292 12.33 -4.51 -22.04
CA SER A 292 12.81 -4.58 -23.43
C SER A 292 13.70 -5.78 -23.66
N VAL A 293 13.51 -6.84 -22.88
CA VAL A 293 13.60 -8.14 -23.51
C VAL A 293 12.56 -8.12 -24.64
N THR A 294 12.96 -8.48 -25.85
CA THR A 294 12.04 -8.98 -26.89
C THR A 294 10.96 -9.79 -26.20
N ALA A 295 9.75 -9.22 -26.00
CA ALA A 295 8.75 -9.66 -25.00
C ALA A 295 9.25 -10.84 -24.18
N ALA A 296 10.02 -10.57 -23.10
CA ALA A 296 10.51 -11.63 -22.22
C ALA A 296 9.33 -12.54 -21.97
N ASP A 297 9.45 -13.81 -22.35
CA ASP A 297 8.42 -14.79 -22.10
C ASP A 297 8.12 -14.71 -20.59
N PRO A 298 6.93 -14.24 -20.15
CA PRO A 298 6.67 -14.04 -18.72
C PRO A 298 6.88 -15.34 -17.93
N LYS A 299 6.67 -16.48 -18.60
CA LYS A 299 7.04 -17.80 -18.11
C LYS A 299 8.54 -17.93 -17.84
N ALA A 300 9.40 -17.47 -18.75
CA ALA A 300 10.85 -17.48 -18.58
C ALA A 300 11.31 -16.58 -17.43
N GLU A 301 10.67 -15.43 -17.18
CA GLU A 301 10.97 -14.60 -16.01
C GLU A 301 10.62 -15.31 -14.70
N ILE A 302 9.45 -15.94 -14.64
CA ILE A 302 9.03 -16.77 -13.50
C ILE A 302 10.05 -17.89 -13.27
N GLU A 303 10.41 -18.64 -14.30
CA GLU A 303 11.39 -19.73 -14.20
C GLU A 303 12.79 -19.23 -13.82
N ALA A 304 13.24 -18.08 -14.34
CA ALA A 304 14.51 -17.47 -13.96
C ALA A 304 14.51 -17.08 -12.47
N MET A 305 13.41 -16.53 -11.96
CA MET A 305 13.25 -16.19 -10.55
C MET A 305 13.26 -17.44 -9.66
N ILE A 306 12.60 -18.52 -10.10
CA ILE A 306 12.63 -19.83 -9.42
C ILE A 306 14.07 -20.35 -9.38
N GLN A 307 14.78 -20.36 -10.51
CA GLN A 307 16.16 -20.84 -10.58
C GLN A 307 17.07 -20.03 -9.66
N LYS A 308 16.99 -18.69 -9.71
CA LYS A 308 17.79 -17.78 -8.90
C LYS A 308 17.67 -18.08 -7.40
N TYR A 309 16.45 -18.31 -6.92
CA TYR A 309 16.18 -18.52 -5.50
C TYR A 309 16.10 -19.98 -5.06
N SER A 310 16.26 -20.94 -5.98
CA SER A 310 16.33 -22.37 -5.66
C SER A 310 17.77 -22.91 -5.56
N VAL A 311 18.78 -22.09 -5.83
CA VAL A 311 20.21 -22.49 -5.74
C VAL A 311 20.52 -23.09 -4.36
N GLY A 312 21.16 -24.27 -4.35
CA GLY A 312 21.53 -24.98 -3.12
C GLY A 312 20.39 -25.76 -2.45
N LEU A 313 19.19 -25.79 -3.04
CA LEU A 313 18.08 -26.65 -2.63
C LEU A 313 18.09 -27.98 -3.39
N ASP A 314 19.24 -28.66 -3.48
CA ASP A 314 19.35 -29.96 -4.17
C ASP A 314 19.16 -31.15 -3.21
N ARG A 315 18.22 -31.02 -2.28
CA ARG A 315 17.86 -32.11 -1.36
C ARG A 315 16.77 -32.94 -2.01
N GLY A 316 17.13 -34.14 -2.47
CA GLY A 316 16.15 -35.13 -2.92
C GLY A 316 15.02 -35.27 -1.90
N SER A 317 13.78 -35.28 -2.38
CA SER A 317 12.55 -35.32 -1.59
C SER A 317 12.57 -36.44 -0.55
N VAL A 318 12.92 -36.12 0.69
CA VAL A 318 12.63 -36.99 1.83
C VAL A 318 11.75 -36.20 2.79
N ARG A 319 10.44 -36.18 2.49
CA ARG A 319 9.41 -35.73 3.43
C ARG A 319 9.36 -36.70 4.60
N ASN A 320 10.19 -36.45 5.60
CA ASN A 320 10.12 -37.18 6.84
C ASN A 320 8.95 -36.66 7.67
N ALA A 321 8.25 -37.56 8.37
CA ALA A 321 7.26 -37.16 9.35
C ALA A 321 7.88 -36.20 10.37
N LYS A 322 7.12 -35.19 10.78
CA LYS A 322 7.53 -34.26 11.82
C LYS A 322 7.84 -35.06 13.08
N LYS A 323 9.04 -34.92 13.63
CA LYS A 323 9.32 -35.44 14.98
C LYS A 323 8.52 -34.59 15.96
N ALA A 324 7.53 -35.20 16.62
CA ALA A 324 6.76 -34.53 17.66
C ALA A 324 7.74 -34.02 18.74
N PRO A 325 7.80 -32.70 19.01
CA PRO A 325 8.66 -32.19 20.06
C PRO A 325 8.20 -32.74 21.41
N ALA A 326 9.13 -33.19 22.26
CA ALA A 326 8.80 -33.73 23.58
C ALA A 326 8.10 -32.71 24.49
N ASP A 327 8.30 -31.41 24.25
CA ASP A 327 7.82 -30.28 25.06
C ASP A 327 6.78 -29.42 24.30
N GLY A 328 6.23 -29.90 23.18
CA GLY A 328 5.29 -29.14 22.35
C GLY A 328 5.93 -28.21 21.33
N ASP A 329 5.11 -27.67 20.43
CA ASP A 329 5.53 -26.92 19.24
C ASP A 329 5.96 -25.49 19.54
N VAL A 330 7.00 -25.06 18.84
CA VAL A 330 7.47 -23.67 18.80
C VAL A 330 7.20 -23.13 17.41
N VAL A 331 6.26 -22.19 17.33
CA VAL A 331 5.73 -21.70 16.05
C VAL A 331 6.26 -20.31 15.76
N LEU A 332 6.88 -20.10 14.60
CA LEU A 332 7.15 -18.78 14.05
C LEU A 332 6.03 -18.42 13.06
N ILE A 333 5.29 -17.35 13.32
CA ILE A 333 4.27 -16.83 12.40
C ILE A 333 4.67 -15.44 11.89
N THR A 334 4.66 -15.25 10.58
CA THR A 334 4.90 -13.92 9.99
C THR A 334 3.59 -13.18 9.73
N GLY A 335 3.55 -11.88 10.06
CA GLY A 335 2.40 -11.02 9.74
C GLY A 335 1.18 -11.27 10.61
N SER A 336 1.37 -11.55 11.90
CA SER A 336 0.29 -11.85 12.86
C SER A 336 -0.66 -10.67 13.11
N THR A 337 -0.26 -9.44 12.80
CA THR A 337 -1.12 -8.26 12.91
C THR A 337 -2.06 -8.08 11.71
N GLY A 338 -1.93 -8.89 10.66
CA GLY A 338 -2.74 -8.82 9.45
C GLY A 338 -4.15 -9.41 9.62
N GLY A 339 -4.95 -9.31 8.55
CA GLY A 339 -6.30 -9.89 8.44
C GLY A 339 -6.36 -11.34 8.89
N LEU A 340 -5.78 -12.24 8.09
CA LEU A 340 -5.68 -13.66 8.41
C LEU A 340 -4.74 -13.95 9.59
N GLY A 341 -3.65 -13.19 9.71
CA GLY A 341 -2.63 -13.38 10.75
C GLY A 341 -3.19 -13.29 12.18
N SER A 342 -4.17 -12.43 12.42
CA SER A 342 -4.80 -12.29 13.74
C SER A 342 -5.63 -13.53 14.10
N HIS A 343 -6.33 -14.13 13.13
CA HIS A 343 -7.07 -15.38 13.32
C HIS A 343 -6.11 -16.54 13.59
N LEU A 344 -5.03 -16.65 12.79
CA LEU A 344 -3.98 -17.66 13.02
C LEU A 344 -3.40 -17.56 14.43
N LEU A 345 -3.05 -16.35 14.89
CA LEU A 345 -2.53 -16.15 16.25
C LEU A 345 -3.54 -16.55 17.32
N ALA A 346 -4.82 -16.17 17.17
CA ALA A 346 -5.87 -16.53 18.12
C ALA A 346 -6.02 -18.06 18.27
N VAL A 347 -6.02 -18.79 17.15
CA VAL A 347 -6.11 -20.26 17.16
C VAL A 347 -4.85 -20.90 17.77
N LEU A 348 -3.65 -20.41 17.41
CA LEU A 348 -2.37 -20.92 17.94
C LEU A 348 -2.24 -20.74 19.46
N VAL A 349 -2.67 -19.59 20.00
CA VAL A 349 -2.59 -19.32 21.45
C VAL A 349 -3.45 -20.32 22.24
N GLY A 350 -4.62 -20.66 21.70
CA GLY A 350 -5.54 -21.63 22.29
C GLY A 350 -5.09 -23.10 22.18
N ALA A 351 -4.13 -23.41 21.30
CA ALA A 351 -3.68 -24.79 21.08
C ALA A 351 -2.79 -25.29 22.23
N ALA A 352 -3.21 -26.38 22.89
CA ALA A 352 -2.48 -26.96 24.02
C ALA A 352 -1.11 -27.54 23.65
N SER A 353 -0.97 -28.05 22.42
CA SER A 353 0.29 -28.59 21.90
C SER A 353 1.32 -27.51 21.53
N VAL A 354 0.93 -26.23 21.48
CA VAL A 354 1.83 -25.11 21.21
C VAL A 354 2.41 -24.59 22.52
N ARG A 355 3.73 -24.66 22.64
CA ARG A 355 4.51 -24.18 23.78
C ARG A 355 4.83 -22.69 23.66
N GLN A 356 5.25 -22.25 22.48
CA GLN A 356 5.72 -20.87 22.26
C GLN A 356 5.42 -20.41 20.83
N ILE A 357 5.13 -19.12 20.68
CA ILE A 357 4.77 -18.47 19.42
C ILE A 357 5.65 -17.24 19.24
N TYR A 358 6.52 -17.24 18.24
CA TYR A 358 7.21 -16.05 17.77
C TYR A 358 6.34 -15.32 16.74
N ALA A 359 5.74 -14.22 17.16
CA ALA A 359 4.95 -13.32 16.31
C ALA A 359 5.89 -12.33 15.61
N PHE A 360 6.34 -12.68 14.40
CA PHE A 360 7.32 -11.92 13.64
C PHE A 360 6.64 -10.92 12.69
N ASN A 361 6.88 -9.63 12.90
CA ASN A 361 6.27 -8.55 12.13
C ASN A 361 7.32 -7.53 11.65
N ARG A 362 6.97 -6.71 10.66
CA ARG A 362 7.86 -5.63 10.22
C ARG A 362 7.96 -4.55 11.28
N HIS A 363 9.14 -3.96 11.46
CA HIS A 363 9.30 -2.79 12.33
C HIS A 363 8.34 -1.66 11.91
N SER A 364 7.84 -0.92 12.90
CA SER A 364 6.96 0.23 12.68
C SER A 364 7.36 1.36 13.62
N PRO A 365 7.69 2.56 13.09
CA PRO A 365 8.09 3.69 13.93
C PRO A 365 6.93 4.24 14.77
N ARG A 366 5.68 3.95 14.39
CA ARG A 366 4.47 4.53 15.01
C ARG A 366 3.97 3.76 16.23
N ALA A 367 4.19 2.44 16.25
CA ALA A 367 3.63 1.55 17.25
C ALA A 367 4.35 0.21 17.23
N SER A 368 4.57 -0.36 18.41
CA SER A 368 5.15 -1.69 18.56
C SER A 368 4.24 -2.78 17.98
N SER A 369 4.81 -3.93 17.64
CA SER A 369 4.06 -5.12 17.21
C SER A 369 2.97 -5.53 18.20
N SER A 370 3.21 -5.39 19.51
CA SER A 370 2.23 -5.74 20.54
C SER A 370 1.01 -4.81 20.53
N GLU A 371 1.21 -3.52 20.31
CA GLU A 371 0.14 -2.53 20.25
C GLU A 371 -0.70 -2.69 18.99
N ARG A 372 -0.04 -2.89 17.84
CA ARG A 372 -0.72 -3.20 16.58
C ARG A 372 -1.50 -4.51 16.66
N GLN A 373 -0.97 -5.53 17.34
CA GLN A 373 -1.69 -6.78 17.55
C GLN A 373 -2.96 -6.58 18.38
N ARG A 374 -2.88 -5.79 19.46
CA ARG A 374 -4.01 -5.46 20.32
C ARG A 374 -5.10 -4.71 19.57
N GLU A 375 -4.73 -3.72 18.75
CA GLU A 375 -5.66 -3.01 17.89
C GLU A 375 -6.33 -3.95 16.88
N ALA A 376 -5.55 -4.82 16.23
CA ALA A 376 -6.07 -5.80 15.28
C ALA A 376 -7.04 -6.80 15.93
N PHE A 377 -6.78 -7.22 17.18
CA PHE A 377 -7.67 -8.10 17.95
C PHE A 377 -8.98 -7.41 18.31
N ARG A 378 -8.91 -6.17 18.81
CA ARG A 378 -10.10 -5.37 19.13
C ARG A 378 -10.98 -5.14 17.90
N ASP A 379 -10.36 -4.76 16.79
CA ASP A 379 -11.03 -4.55 15.50
C ASP A 379 -11.81 -5.78 15.03
N ARG A 380 -11.22 -6.97 15.20
CA ARG A 380 -11.80 -8.26 14.81
C ARG A 380 -12.67 -8.90 15.89
N GLY A 381 -12.90 -8.22 17.01
CA GLY A 381 -13.76 -8.73 18.09
C GLY A 381 -13.16 -9.90 18.88
N PHE A 382 -11.84 -10.12 18.82
CA PHE A 382 -11.17 -11.11 19.64
C PHE A 382 -11.03 -10.66 21.10
N ASN A 383 -10.98 -11.64 22.00
CA ASN A 383 -10.68 -11.37 23.41
C ASN A 383 -9.22 -10.92 23.57
N GLU A 384 -9.00 -9.65 23.89
CA GLU A 384 -7.67 -9.08 24.12
C GLU A 384 -6.88 -9.81 25.23
N ALA A 385 -7.55 -10.50 26.16
CA ALA A 385 -6.89 -11.29 27.20
C ALA A 385 -6.01 -12.43 26.66
N LEU A 386 -6.28 -12.92 25.44
CA LEU A 386 -5.42 -13.92 24.78
C LEU A 386 -4.00 -13.41 24.55
N LEU A 387 -3.83 -12.09 24.40
CA LEU A 387 -2.52 -11.47 24.17
C LEU A 387 -1.66 -11.41 25.43
N ALA A 388 -2.24 -11.67 26.61
CA ALA A 388 -1.49 -11.78 27.87
C ALA A 388 -0.84 -13.17 28.06
N SER A 389 -0.99 -14.08 27.09
CA SER A 389 -0.41 -15.42 27.14
C SER A 389 1.13 -15.36 27.11
N GLU A 390 1.76 -16.03 28.07
CA GLU A 390 3.22 -16.18 28.14
C GLU A 390 3.80 -16.96 26.95
N LYS A 391 2.95 -17.61 26.15
CA LYS A 391 3.37 -18.28 24.91
C LYS A 391 3.87 -17.30 23.86
N ILE A 392 3.45 -16.03 23.88
CA ILE A 392 3.67 -15.09 22.77
C ILE A 392 4.95 -14.28 22.99
N VAL A 393 5.84 -14.31 21.99
CA VAL A 393 7.02 -13.46 21.90
C VAL A 393 6.93 -12.65 20.62
N TYR A 394 6.89 -11.33 20.74
CA TYR A 394 6.87 -10.43 19.59
C TYR A 394 8.29 -10.17 19.09
N LEU A 395 8.51 -10.37 17.79
CA LEU A 395 9.76 -10.05 17.11
C LEU A 395 9.49 -9.05 15.99
N GLU A 396 10.39 -8.08 15.83
CA GLU A 396 10.36 -7.14 14.73
C GLU A 396 11.60 -7.29 13.86
N GLY A 397 11.41 -7.37 12.55
CA GLY A 397 12.49 -7.53 11.59
C GLY A 397 12.00 -7.50 10.14
N SER A 398 12.86 -7.90 9.21
CA SER A 398 12.59 -7.90 7.79
C SER A 398 12.94 -9.24 7.16
N THR A 399 11.97 -9.94 6.58
CA THR A 399 12.19 -11.29 6.04
C THR A 399 13.24 -11.32 4.93
N TRP A 400 13.42 -10.22 4.19
CA TRP A 400 14.33 -10.15 3.04
C TRP A 400 15.76 -9.71 3.38
N GLU A 401 16.01 -9.36 4.64
CA GLU A 401 17.34 -9.06 5.15
C GLU A 401 18.03 -10.35 5.64
N GLU A 402 19.36 -10.29 5.74
CA GLU A 402 20.15 -11.35 6.35
C GLU A 402 19.68 -11.60 7.79
N ASN A 403 19.60 -12.87 8.19
CA ASN A 403 19.10 -13.29 9.51
C ASN A 403 17.73 -12.67 9.87
N LEU A 404 16.90 -12.39 8.87
CA LEU A 404 15.58 -11.74 9.00
C LEU A 404 15.64 -10.33 9.63
N GLY A 405 16.79 -9.66 9.56
CA GLY A 405 17.03 -8.37 10.23
C GLY A 405 17.09 -8.48 11.76
N LEU A 406 17.30 -9.69 12.29
CA LEU A 406 17.38 -9.95 13.72
C LEU A 406 18.84 -9.97 14.20
N GLY A 407 19.02 -9.69 15.50
CA GLY A 407 20.30 -9.91 16.17
C GLY A 407 20.70 -11.39 16.15
N ARG A 408 22.01 -11.65 16.08
CA ARG A 408 22.58 -12.99 15.96
C ARG A 408 22.04 -13.98 17.00
N ASP A 409 22.01 -13.59 18.27
CA ASP A 409 21.58 -14.47 19.36
C ASP A 409 20.11 -14.92 19.22
N ILE A 410 19.24 -14.00 18.79
CA ILE A 410 17.82 -14.29 18.55
C ILE A 410 17.68 -15.22 17.34
N TYR A 411 18.41 -14.96 16.26
CA TYR A 411 18.36 -15.80 15.08
C TYR A 411 18.87 -17.23 15.36
N GLU A 412 19.98 -17.37 16.10
CA GLU A 412 20.48 -18.67 16.55
C GLU A 412 19.46 -19.38 17.46
N GLN A 413 18.79 -18.65 18.36
CA GLN A 413 17.70 -19.20 19.17
C GLN A 413 16.53 -19.71 18.31
N LEU A 414 16.15 -19.00 17.24
CA LEU A 414 15.12 -19.46 16.30
C LEU A 414 15.58 -20.76 15.62
N CYS A 415 16.80 -20.79 15.10
CA CYS A 415 17.42 -21.99 14.51
C CYS A 415 17.45 -23.19 15.48
N CYS A 416 17.57 -22.98 16.80
CA CYS A 416 17.60 -24.10 17.74
C CYS A 416 16.22 -24.56 18.22
N SER A 417 15.18 -23.73 18.09
CA SER A 417 13.91 -23.97 18.79
C SER A 417 12.68 -24.11 17.90
N VAL A 418 12.63 -23.45 16.75
CA VAL A 418 11.42 -23.41 15.90
C VAL A 418 11.14 -24.77 15.29
N SER A 419 9.94 -25.31 15.51
CA SER A 419 9.47 -26.57 14.92
C SER A 419 8.50 -26.37 13.77
N VAL A 420 7.85 -25.20 13.69
CA VAL A 420 6.86 -24.85 12.66
C VAL A 420 7.03 -23.39 12.24
N ILE A 421 7.04 -23.13 10.93
CA ILE A 421 6.99 -21.78 10.35
C ILE A 421 5.69 -21.63 9.57
N ILE A 422 4.90 -20.60 9.91
CA ILE A 422 3.73 -20.17 9.14
C ILE A 422 4.07 -18.84 8.47
N HIS A 423 4.43 -18.91 7.19
CA HIS A 423 4.72 -17.75 6.37
C HIS A 423 3.41 -17.17 5.80
N ASN A 424 2.86 -16.19 6.53
CA ASN A 424 1.62 -15.49 6.17
C ASN A 424 1.86 -14.04 5.65
N ALA A 425 2.90 -13.37 6.12
CA ALA A 425 3.22 -11.99 5.71
C ALA A 425 3.50 -11.88 4.21
N TRP A 426 2.68 -11.12 3.50
CA TRP A 426 2.90 -10.78 2.09
C TRP A 426 2.26 -9.42 1.77
N THR A 427 2.80 -8.71 0.79
CA THR A 427 2.21 -7.43 0.32
C THR A 427 1.19 -7.72 -0.79
N LEU A 428 -0.05 -7.28 -0.62
CA LEU A 428 -1.12 -7.48 -1.59
C LEU A 428 -1.23 -6.24 -2.49
N ASP A 429 -0.76 -6.37 -3.74
CA ASP A 429 -0.86 -5.32 -4.76
C ASP A 429 -0.82 -5.94 -6.16
N PHE A 430 -1.98 -6.00 -6.82
CA PHE A 430 -2.12 -6.65 -8.13
C PHE A 430 -1.56 -5.82 -9.30
N ASN A 431 -1.17 -4.57 -9.06
CA ASN A 431 -0.65 -3.67 -10.11
C ASN A 431 0.87 -3.76 -10.28
N LYS A 432 1.56 -4.45 -9.37
CA LYS A 432 3.01 -4.62 -9.39
C LYS A 432 3.43 -5.77 -10.31
N SER A 433 4.58 -5.61 -10.97
CA SER A 433 5.23 -6.68 -11.74
C SER A 433 5.93 -7.70 -10.84
N LEU A 434 6.27 -8.87 -11.37
CA LEU A 434 7.00 -9.92 -10.64
C LEU A 434 8.29 -9.40 -9.99
N VAL A 435 9.07 -8.57 -10.69
CA VAL A 435 10.33 -8.00 -10.18
C VAL A 435 10.10 -7.21 -8.88
N SER A 436 8.98 -6.49 -8.77
CA SER A 436 8.64 -5.74 -7.55
C SER A 436 8.38 -6.65 -6.34
N PHE A 437 8.11 -7.93 -6.58
CA PHE A 437 7.92 -8.95 -5.54
C PHE A 437 9.21 -9.71 -5.19
N GLU A 438 10.32 -9.45 -5.88
CA GLU A 438 11.60 -10.12 -5.61
C GLU A 438 12.03 -10.05 -4.12
N PRO A 439 11.90 -8.92 -3.40
CA PRO A 439 12.20 -8.89 -1.97
C PRO A 439 11.34 -9.88 -1.17
N HIS A 440 10.07 -10.05 -1.51
CA HIS A 440 9.20 -11.02 -0.83
C HIS A 440 9.59 -12.47 -1.14
N ILE A 441 9.99 -12.75 -2.38
CA ILE A 441 10.50 -14.06 -2.80
C ILE A 441 11.81 -14.39 -2.08
N ARG A 442 12.73 -13.43 -1.97
CA ARG A 442 13.93 -13.54 -1.14
C ARG A 442 13.57 -13.82 0.32
N GLY A 443 12.54 -13.14 0.83
CA GLY A 443 12.00 -13.38 2.17
C GLY A 443 11.52 -14.82 2.38
N THR A 444 10.81 -15.40 1.40
CA THR A 444 10.45 -16.82 1.42
C THR A 444 11.70 -17.69 1.50
N ARG A 445 12.72 -17.41 0.69
CA ARG A 445 13.97 -18.18 0.69
C ARG A 445 14.68 -18.12 2.03
N ASN A 446 14.81 -16.94 2.65
CA ASN A 446 15.42 -16.80 3.97
C ASN A 446 14.68 -17.60 5.05
N LEU A 447 13.34 -17.64 4.99
CA LEU A 447 12.54 -18.46 5.92
C LEU A 447 12.69 -19.97 5.65
N VAL A 448 12.85 -20.37 4.39
CA VAL A 448 13.19 -21.76 4.02
C VAL A 448 14.56 -22.15 4.59
N ASP A 449 15.56 -21.27 4.47
CA ASP A 449 16.88 -21.52 5.03
C ASP A 449 16.84 -21.60 6.57
N LEU A 450 16.02 -20.77 7.24
CA LEU A 450 15.76 -20.88 8.68
C LEU A 450 15.10 -22.23 9.04
N ALA A 451 14.09 -22.67 8.28
CA ALA A 451 13.44 -23.96 8.51
C ALA A 451 14.43 -25.12 8.38
N ILE A 452 15.29 -25.09 7.36
CA ILE A 452 16.36 -26.06 7.15
C ILE A 452 17.36 -26.02 8.32
N GLY A 453 17.79 -24.83 8.72
CA GLY A 453 18.69 -24.61 9.86
C GLY A 453 18.12 -25.11 11.19
N SER A 454 16.78 -25.12 11.30
CA SER A 454 16.05 -25.60 12.48
C SER A 454 15.81 -27.12 12.53
N GLY A 455 16.61 -27.89 11.79
CA GLY A 455 16.43 -29.34 11.70
C GLY A 455 15.25 -29.77 10.82
N ASN A 456 14.91 -28.95 9.81
CA ASN A 456 13.77 -29.10 8.90
C ASN A 456 12.42 -28.86 9.59
N ALA A 457 12.24 -27.69 10.18
CA ALA A 457 10.95 -27.23 10.70
C ALA A 457 9.85 -27.33 9.61
N ARG A 458 8.63 -27.68 10.02
CA ARG A 458 7.49 -27.74 9.09
C ARG A 458 7.20 -26.35 8.54
N PHE A 459 6.94 -26.24 7.24
CA PHE A 459 6.77 -24.96 6.56
C PHE A 459 5.38 -24.80 5.93
N LEU A 460 4.62 -23.81 6.39
CA LEU A 460 3.27 -23.53 5.89
C LEU A 460 3.29 -22.17 5.20
N PHE A 461 2.83 -22.12 3.96
CA PHE A 461 2.84 -20.91 3.15
C PHE A 461 1.44 -20.52 2.72
N THR A 462 1.02 -19.29 3.04
CA THR A 462 -0.23 -18.73 2.53
C THR A 462 0.00 -18.23 1.09
N SER A 463 -0.26 -19.10 0.13
CA SER A 463 -0.33 -18.77 -1.30
C SER A 463 -1.71 -18.20 -1.66
N SER A 464 -2.01 -18.05 -2.95
CA SER A 464 -3.27 -17.49 -3.43
C SER A 464 -3.72 -18.19 -4.70
N ILE A 465 -5.04 -18.26 -4.91
CA ILE A 465 -5.62 -18.70 -6.20
C ILE A 465 -5.11 -17.88 -7.40
N ALA A 466 -4.61 -16.65 -7.18
CA ALA A 466 -3.99 -15.84 -8.23
C ALA A 466 -2.74 -16.49 -8.86
N SER A 467 -2.12 -17.49 -8.21
CA SER A 467 -1.00 -18.27 -8.77
C SER A 467 -1.41 -19.20 -9.92
N ALA A 468 -2.70 -19.28 -10.24
CA ALA A 468 -3.27 -20.11 -11.29
C ALA A 468 -4.07 -19.27 -12.31
N LYS A 469 -3.72 -17.98 -12.46
CA LYS A 469 -4.48 -17.02 -13.27
C LYS A 469 -4.66 -17.43 -14.73
N SER A 470 -3.67 -18.10 -15.33
CA SER A 470 -3.70 -18.56 -16.72
C SER A 470 -4.02 -20.07 -16.85
N TRP A 471 -4.69 -20.65 -15.84
CA TRP A 471 -5.18 -22.03 -15.95
C TRP A 471 -6.28 -22.15 -17.00
N ASP A 472 -6.20 -23.15 -17.88
CA ASP A 472 -7.25 -23.44 -18.86
C ASP A 472 -8.46 -24.11 -18.17
N PRO A 473 -9.62 -23.44 -18.08
CA PRO A 473 -10.81 -24.00 -17.42
C PRO A 473 -11.31 -25.28 -18.10
N LYS A 474 -10.96 -25.53 -19.38
CA LYS A 474 -11.34 -26.76 -20.10
C LYS A 474 -10.68 -28.01 -19.52
N LEU A 475 -9.59 -27.87 -18.77
CA LEU A 475 -8.93 -28.95 -18.05
C LEU A 475 -9.67 -29.33 -16.75
N GLY A 476 -10.74 -28.61 -16.41
CA GLY A 476 -11.50 -28.77 -15.19
C GLY A 476 -10.95 -27.92 -14.03
N PRO A 477 -11.42 -28.17 -12.79
CA PRO A 477 -10.99 -27.41 -11.63
C PRO A 477 -9.49 -27.52 -11.39
N PHE A 478 -8.85 -26.42 -11.01
CA PHE A 478 -7.42 -26.39 -10.71
C PHE A 478 -7.08 -27.40 -9.58
N PRO A 479 -6.17 -28.35 -9.82
CA PRO A 479 -5.95 -29.47 -8.90
C PRO A 479 -5.15 -29.06 -7.66
N GLU A 480 -5.33 -29.80 -6.58
CA GLU A 480 -4.55 -29.67 -5.34
C GLU A 480 -3.19 -30.39 -5.46
N GLU A 481 -2.45 -30.09 -6.52
CA GLU A 481 -1.16 -30.68 -6.86
C GLU A 481 -0.18 -29.60 -7.29
N VAL A 482 1.11 -29.91 -7.18
CA VAL A 482 2.18 -29.00 -7.61
C VAL A 482 2.14 -28.90 -9.13
N GLN A 483 2.07 -27.67 -9.62
CA GLN A 483 2.10 -27.38 -11.05
C GLN A 483 3.48 -26.89 -11.42
N LEU A 484 4.18 -27.63 -12.28
CA LEU A 484 5.56 -27.34 -12.69
C LEU A 484 5.65 -26.44 -13.92
N ASP A 485 4.58 -26.30 -14.70
CA ASP A 485 4.57 -25.39 -15.83
C ASP A 485 4.26 -23.96 -15.38
N ALA A 486 5.24 -23.06 -15.40
CA ALA A 486 5.05 -21.67 -15.00
C ALA A 486 4.02 -20.90 -15.85
N SER A 487 3.62 -21.41 -17.03
CA SER A 487 2.62 -20.75 -17.89
C SER A 487 1.29 -20.50 -17.17
N ILE A 488 0.92 -21.37 -16.23
CA ILE A 488 -0.35 -21.27 -15.49
C ILE A 488 -0.44 -20.05 -14.57
N ALA A 489 0.70 -19.49 -14.18
CA ALA A 489 0.79 -18.40 -13.21
C ALA A 489 0.90 -17.03 -13.86
N VAL A 490 1.22 -16.99 -15.17
CA VAL A 490 1.37 -15.75 -15.93
C VAL A 490 0.11 -14.91 -15.82
N GLY A 491 0.26 -13.62 -15.52
CA GLY A 491 -0.81 -12.64 -15.75
C GLY A 491 -0.91 -11.51 -14.74
N ASN A 492 -0.34 -11.62 -13.53
CA ASN A 492 -0.06 -10.46 -12.67
C ASN A 492 1.09 -10.78 -11.70
N GLY A 493 1.91 -9.78 -11.36
CA GLY A 493 3.11 -9.99 -10.56
C GLY A 493 2.86 -10.55 -9.16
N TYR A 494 1.69 -10.28 -8.56
CA TYR A 494 1.33 -10.83 -7.27
C TYR A 494 1.15 -12.36 -7.33
N GLY A 495 0.37 -12.86 -8.31
CA GLY A 495 0.15 -14.28 -8.53
C GLY A 495 1.42 -15.00 -8.93
N GLU A 496 2.21 -14.38 -9.81
CA GLU A 496 3.52 -14.88 -10.24
C GLU A 496 4.48 -15.01 -9.05
N GLY A 497 4.57 -14.01 -8.18
CA GLY A 497 5.45 -14.07 -7.00
C GLY A 497 5.05 -15.14 -5.97
N LYS A 498 3.74 -15.39 -5.82
CA LYS A 498 3.22 -16.50 -5.01
C LYS A 498 3.56 -17.86 -5.61
N TYR A 499 3.43 -18.00 -6.94
CA TYR A 499 3.82 -19.22 -7.66
C TYR A 499 5.32 -19.50 -7.53
N VAL A 500 6.17 -18.48 -7.74
CA VAL A 500 7.63 -18.61 -7.56
C VAL A 500 7.98 -19.10 -6.16
N SER A 501 7.36 -18.52 -5.12
CA SER A 501 7.56 -18.94 -3.73
C SER A 501 7.13 -20.39 -3.49
N GLU A 502 5.98 -20.81 -4.04
CA GLU A 502 5.52 -22.19 -3.96
C GLU A 502 6.53 -23.16 -4.60
N ARG A 503 7.12 -22.80 -5.74
CA ARG A 503 8.13 -23.62 -6.44
C ARG A 503 9.46 -23.69 -5.67
N ILE A 504 9.90 -22.61 -5.03
CA ILE A 504 11.09 -22.60 -4.15
C ILE A 504 10.88 -23.50 -2.93
N ILE A 505 9.71 -23.38 -2.28
CA ILE A 505 9.37 -24.24 -1.13
C ILE A 505 9.28 -25.69 -1.57
N HIS A 506 8.73 -25.98 -2.75
CA HIS A 506 8.70 -27.33 -3.31
C HIS A 506 10.11 -27.89 -3.51
N ALA A 507 11.01 -27.09 -4.10
CA ALA A 507 12.40 -27.47 -4.35
C ALA A 507 13.18 -27.71 -3.04
N SER A 508 12.83 -27.05 -1.94
CA SER A 508 13.51 -27.21 -0.64
C SER A 508 13.44 -28.63 -0.06
N GLY A 509 12.44 -29.43 -0.46
CA GLY A 509 12.20 -30.77 0.10
C GLY A 509 11.71 -30.78 1.54
N LEU A 510 11.41 -29.62 2.14
CA LEU A 510 10.85 -29.52 3.49
C LEU A 510 9.48 -30.24 3.60
N ASP A 511 9.14 -30.64 4.82
CA ASP A 511 7.75 -30.98 5.16
C ASP A 511 6.92 -29.69 5.12
N ALA A 512 6.25 -29.46 3.98
CA ALA A 512 5.67 -28.17 3.67
C ALA A 512 4.30 -28.27 2.98
N THR A 513 3.48 -27.24 3.22
CA THR A 513 2.18 -27.04 2.56
C THR A 513 2.04 -25.61 2.07
N SER A 514 1.77 -25.45 0.78
CA SER A 514 1.28 -24.24 0.12
C SER A 514 -0.25 -24.25 0.08
N PHE A 515 -0.85 -23.24 0.69
CA PHE A 515 -2.29 -23.03 0.74
C PHE A 515 -2.69 -21.98 -0.29
N ARG A 516 -3.33 -22.39 -1.39
CA ARG A 516 -3.84 -21.46 -2.40
C ARG A 516 -5.20 -20.94 -1.92
N ILE A 517 -5.18 -19.79 -1.25
CA ILE A 517 -6.34 -19.23 -0.57
C ILE A 517 -7.17 -18.41 -1.56
N GLY A 518 -8.49 -18.64 -1.54
CA GLY A 518 -9.48 -17.89 -2.30
C GLY A 518 -9.77 -16.50 -1.72
N GLN A 519 -10.89 -15.90 -2.12
CA GLN A 519 -11.34 -14.65 -1.50
C GLN A 519 -11.71 -14.90 -0.04
N VAL A 520 -10.97 -14.28 0.88
CA VAL A 520 -11.32 -14.30 2.30
C VAL A 520 -12.41 -13.26 2.55
N CYS A 521 -13.56 -13.66 3.10
CA CYS A 521 -14.66 -12.76 3.42
C CYS A 521 -14.57 -12.22 4.86
N GLY A 522 -15.61 -11.52 5.31
CA GLY A 522 -15.65 -10.98 6.67
C GLY A 522 -15.76 -12.07 7.74
N SER A 523 -15.12 -11.83 8.88
CA SER A 523 -15.13 -12.75 10.04
C SER A 523 -16.55 -13.20 10.43
N GLN A 524 -16.70 -14.47 10.77
CA GLN A 524 -17.95 -15.04 11.27
C GLN A 524 -18.37 -14.42 12.61
N SER A 525 -17.42 -13.93 13.40
CA SER A 525 -17.68 -13.38 14.73
C SER A 525 -18.41 -12.03 14.68
N ASN A 526 -17.84 -11.04 13.99
CA ASN A 526 -18.32 -9.66 13.98
C ASN A 526 -18.45 -9.04 12.58
N GLY A 527 -18.20 -9.80 11.51
CA GLY A 527 -18.25 -9.33 10.13
C GLY A 527 -17.03 -8.54 9.67
N ALA A 528 -15.92 -8.54 10.44
CA ALA A 528 -14.72 -7.77 10.11
C ALA A 528 -14.17 -8.13 8.71
N TRP A 529 -14.31 -7.18 7.78
CA TRP A 529 -13.80 -7.27 6.42
C TRP A 529 -13.17 -5.93 6.04
N ALA A 530 -11.88 -5.94 5.70
CA ALA A 530 -11.11 -4.75 5.38
C ALA A 530 -11.78 -3.88 4.30
N THR A 531 -11.96 -2.58 4.59
CA THR A 531 -12.63 -1.62 3.69
C THR A 531 -11.80 -1.29 2.44
N THR A 532 -10.54 -1.71 2.42
CA THR A 532 -9.62 -1.60 1.28
C THR A 532 -9.83 -2.71 0.24
N ASP A 533 -10.59 -3.75 0.57
CA ASP A 533 -10.89 -4.85 -0.37
C ASP A 533 -11.94 -4.44 -1.41
N TRP A 534 -11.95 -5.16 -2.53
CA TRP A 534 -12.80 -4.85 -3.68
C TRP A 534 -14.30 -5.05 -3.40
N VAL A 535 -14.70 -6.00 -2.53
CA VAL A 535 -16.12 -6.23 -2.19
C VAL A 535 -16.72 -5.04 -1.44
N PRO A 536 -16.15 -4.54 -0.33
CA PRO A 536 -16.63 -3.31 0.28
C PRO A 536 -16.60 -2.11 -0.68
N ALA A 537 -15.60 -2.01 -1.56
CA ALA A 537 -15.56 -0.96 -2.58
C ALA A 537 -16.73 -1.07 -3.57
N LEU A 538 -17.08 -2.28 -4.01
CA LEU A 538 -18.25 -2.56 -4.86
C LEU A 538 -19.53 -2.14 -4.13
N VAL A 539 -19.76 -2.61 -2.90
CA VAL A 539 -20.98 -2.31 -2.12
C VAL A 539 -21.13 -0.80 -1.87
N LYS A 540 -20.06 -0.12 -1.44
CA LYS A 540 -20.09 1.35 -1.21
C LYS A 540 -20.38 2.11 -2.50
N SER A 541 -19.76 1.72 -3.60
CA SER A 541 -19.98 2.34 -4.92
C SER A 541 -21.39 2.09 -5.44
N SER A 542 -21.95 0.91 -5.18
CA SER A 542 -23.32 0.57 -5.52
C SER A 542 -24.37 1.44 -4.84
N ILE A 543 -24.15 1.83 -3.57
CA ILE A 543 -25.01 2.81 -2.89
C ILE A 543 -24.97 4.15 -3.63
N ALA A 544 -23.79 4.58 -4.05
CA ALA A 544 -23.58 5.83 -4.77
C ALA A 544 -24.14 5.81 -6.21
N LEU A 545 -24.12 4.65 -6.87
CA LEU A 545 -24.66 4.40 -8.21
C LEU A 545 -26.16 4.07 -8.20
N ARG A 546 -26.72 3.76 -7.01
CA ARG A 546 -28.09 3.32 -6.78
C ARG A 546 -28.45 1.99 -7.45
N CYS A 547 -27.48 1.08 -7.60
CA CYS A 547 -27.69 -0.28 -8.09
C CYS A 547 -26.55 -1.23 -7.69
N LEU A 548 -26.85 -2.52 -7.57
CA LEU A 548 -25.88 -3.59 -7.35
C LEU A 548 -25.74 -4.46 -8.61
N PRO A 549 -24.54 -5.00 -8.90
CA PRO A 549 -24.33 -5.86 -10.04
C PRO A 549 -24.88 -7.27 -9.78
N SER A 550 -25.63 -7.78 -10.74
CA SER A 550 -26.10 -9.15 -10.86
C SER A 550 -25.27 -9.89 -11.91
N ASP A 551 -25.00 -11.14 -11.60
CA ASP A 551 -24.33 -12.12 -12.45
C ASP A 551 -24.97 -13.49 -12.17
N PRO A 552 -25.99 -13.89 -12.95
CA PRO A 552 -26.75 -15.12 -12.69
C PRO A 552 -25.91 -16.40 -12.78
N ASP A 553 -24.83 -16.37 -13.59
CA ASP A 553 -23.93 -17.51 -13.80
C ASP A 553 -22.74 -17.48 -12.82
N GLY A 554 -22.53 -16.34 -12.15
CA GLY A 554 -21.48 -16.13 -11.17
C GLY A 554 -21.69 -16.92 -9.88
N THR A 555 -20.57 -17.27 -9.22
CA THR A 555 -20.58 -17.93 -7.91
C THR A 555 -19.60 -17.26 -6.94
N ASN A 556 -19.95 -17.29 -5.66
CA ASN A 556 -19.16 -16.82 -4.54
C ASN A 556 -18.61 -18.01 -3.77
N ALA A 557 -17.34 -18.33 -4.02
CA ALA A 557 -16.60 -19.31 -3.24
C ALA A 557 -15.75 -18.64 -2.13
N TRP A 558 -16.30 -17.58 -1.51
CA TRP A 558 -15.61 -16.81 -0.48
C TRP A 558 -15.53 -17.59 0.83
N ILE A 559 -14.36 -17.59 1.46
CA ILE A 559 -14.06 -18.42 2.63
C ILE A 559 -13.84 -17.54 3.86
N SER A 560 -14.31 -17.96 5.03
CA SER A 560 -14.12 -17.20 6.26
C SER A 560 -12.65 -17.27 6.74
N PRO A 561 -12.12 -16.20 7.35
CA PRO A 561 -10.76 -16.21 7.90
C PRO A 561 -10.60 -17.25 9.03
N GLU A 562 -11.68 -17.58 9.75
CA GLU A 562 -11.71 -18.67 10.74
C GLU A 562 -11.42 -20.03 10.08
N ALA A 563 -12.17 -20.39 9.04
CA ALA A 563 -11.98 -21.67 8.35
C ALA A 563 -10.57 -21.80 7.76
N VAL A 564 -10.02 -20.72 7.20
CA VAL A 564 -8.64 -20.68 6.71
C VAL A 564 -7.64 -20.88 7.85
N ALA A 565 -7.78 -20.13 8.95
CA ALA A 565 -6.86 -20.18 10.08
C ALA A 565 -6.87 -21.56 10.77
N GLU A 566 -8.06 -22.11 11.04
CA GLU A 566 -8.22 -23.44 11.64
C GLU A 566 -7.59 -24.52 10.77
N SER A 567 -7.84 -24.49 9.45
CA SER A 567 -7.25 -25.43 8.49
C SER A 567 -5.73 -25.41 8.50
N ILE A 568 -5.13 -24.21 8.50
CA ILE A 568 -3.68 -24.04 8.51
C ILE A 568 -3.10 -24.54 9.83
N VAL A 569 -3.68 -24.16 10.98
CA VAL A 569 -3.17 -24.56 12.30
C VAL A 569 -3.33 -26.06 12.52
N GLU A 570 -4.45 -26.66 12.10
CA GLU A 570 -4.67 -28.10 12.16
C GLU A 570 -3.53 -28.85 11.44
N LEU A 571 -3.19 -28.45 10.21
CA LEU A 571 -2.08 -29.06 9.47
C LEU A 571 -0.70 -28.71 10.03
N ALA A 572 -0.52 -27.55 10.65
CA ALA A 572 0.74 -27.17 11.28
C ALA A 572 1.11 -28.10 12.44
N LEU A 573 0.08 -28.56 13.17
CA LEU A 573 0.22 -29.31 14.41
C LEU A 573 0.06 -30.84 14.24
N ARG A 574 -0.36 -31.33 13.07
CA ARG A 574 -0.42 -32.77 12.76
C ARG A 574 0.97 -33.43 12.81
N VAL A 575 1.04 -34.71 13.17
CA VAL A 575 2.30 -35.47 13.15
C VAL A 575 2.63 -35.95 11.74
N GLU A 576 1.62 -36.44 11.03
CA GLU A 576 1.75 -36.93 9.66
C GLU A 576 2.07 -35.79 8.68
N PRO A 577 2.82 -36.07 7.60
CA PRO A 577 3.14 -35.06 6.59
C PRO A 577 1.86 -34.70 5.80
N PRO A 578 1.44 -33.42 5.81
CA PRO A 578 0.29 -32.98 5.03
C PRO A 578 0.55 -33.03 3.51
N PRO A 579 -0.51 -33.00 2.69
CA PRO A 579 -0.37 -32.70 1.27
C PRO A 579 0.34 -31.35 1.07
N PHE A 580 1.11 -31.26 -0.03
CA PHE A 580 1.87 -30.04 -0.29
C PHE A 580 1.04 -28.91 -0.88
N SER A 581 0.11 -29.22 -1.78
CA SER A 581 -0.77 -28.19 -2.36
C SER A 581 -2.18 -28.45 -1.85
N ILE A 582 -2.80 -27.41 -1.30
CA ILE A 582 -4.20 -27.42 -0.84
C ILE A 582 -4.86 -26.13 -1.31
N ASN A 583 -6.06 -26.24 -1.87
CA ASN A 583 -6.83 -25.07 -2.30
C ASN A 583 -7.84 -24.73 -1.19
N LEU A 584 -7.59 -23.64 -0.46
CA LEU A 584 -8.51 -23.14 0.57
C LEU A 584 -9.50 -22.17 -0.06
N VAL A 585 -10.44 -22.76 -0.79
CA VAL A 585 -11.58 -22.10 -1.43
C VAL A 585 -12.85 -22.73 -0.84
N HIS A 586 -13.93 -21.96 -0.73
CA HIS A 586 -15.16 -22.47 -0.12
C HIS A 586 -15.70 -23.68 -0.91
N PRO A 587 -15.84 -24.88 -0.31
CA PRO A 587 -16.20 -26.10 -1.05
C PRO A 587 -17.66 -26.12 -1.52
N HIS A 588 -18.51 -25.32 -0.88
CA HIS A 588 -19.95 -25.19 -1.19
C HIS A 588 -20.29 -23.75 -1.62
N ALA A 589 -19.83 -23.33 -2.80
CA ALA A 589 -20.05 -21.98 -3.29
C ALA A 589 -21.55 -21.60 -3.35
N VAL A 590 -21.85 -20.33 -3.15
CA VAL A 590 -23.21 -19.76 -3.24
C VAL A 590 -23.34 -18.98 -4.53
N SER A 591 -24.52 -18.88 -5.15
CA SER A 591 -24.65 -18.06 -6.36
C SER A 591 -24.35 -16.59 -6.07
N TRP A 592 -23.75 -15.90 -7.05
CA TRP A 592 -23.43 -14.47 -6.95
C TRP A 592 -24.65 -13.65 -6.54
N ASP A 593 -25.74 -13.86 -7.29
CA ASP A 593 -27.01 -13.18 -7.09
C ASP A 593 -27.63 -13.45 -5.72
N SER A 594 -27.41 -14.60 -5.07
CA SER A 594 -27.95 -14.81 -3.72
C SER A 594 -27.36 -13.80 -2.73
N VAL A 595 -26.04 -13.66 -2.74
CA VAL A 595 -25.33 -12.72 -1.85
C VAL A 595 -25.70 -11.27 -2.18
N MET A 596 -25.70 -10.92 -3.47
CA MET A 596 -26.05 -9.57 -3.90
C MET A 596 -27.52 -9.23 -3.62
N ASN A 597 -28.45 -10.18 -3.73
CA ASN A 597 -29.84 -9.98 -3.35
C ASN A 597 -30.01 -9.70 -1.85
N TRP A 598 -29.30 -10.41 -0.97
CA TRP A 598 -29.36 -10.13 0.48
C TRP A 598 -28.87 -8.72 0.78
N ILE A 599 -27.74 -8.32 0.19
CA ILE A 599 -27.18 -6.97 0.35
C ILE A 599 -28.15 -5.92 -0.24
N ALA A 600 -28.71 -6.18 -1.42
CA ALA A 600 -29.66 -5.31 -2.09
C ALA A 600 -30.92 -5.06 -1.26
N GLN A 601 -31.48 -6.10 -0.63
CA GLN A 601 -32.64 -5.98 0.26
C GLN A 601 -32.32 -5.16 1.51
N MET A 602 -31.11 -5.31 2.08
CA MET A 602 -30.69 -4.56 3.27
C MET A 602 -30.32 -3.10 2.99
N LEU A 603 -30.03 -2.77 1.72
CA LEU A 603 -29.66 -1.42 1.28
C LEU A 603 -30.75 -0.71 0.46
N ASP A 604 -31.87 -1.38 0.19
CA ASP A 604 -32.94 -0.92 -0.70
C ASP A 604 -32.43 -0.50 -2.09
N LEU A 605 -31.67 -1.39 -2.73
CA LEU A 605 -31.08 -1.16 -4.06
C LEU A 605 -31.59 -2.18 -5.09
N PRO A 606 -31.83 -1.78 -6.34
CA PRO A 606 -32.13 -2.72 -7.42
C PRO A 606 -30.86 -3.45 -7.88
N LEU A 607 -31.03 -4.68 -8.37
CA LEU A 607 -30.02 -5.39 -9.14
C LEU A 607 -30.09 -4.98 -10.62
N VAL A 608 -28.92 -4.82 -11.24
CA VAL A 608 -28.73 -4.60 -12.69
C VAL A 608 -27.67 -5.56 -13.20
N SER A 609 -27.63 -5.87 -14.50
CA SER A 609 -26.56 -6.74 -15.02
C SER A 609 -25.17 -6.16 -14.73
N PHE A 610 -24.18 -7.03 -14.57
CA PHE A 610 -22.81 -6.63 -14.26
C PHE A 610 -22.27 -5.59 -15.26
N GLU A 611 -22.55 -5.78 -16.55
CA GLU A 611 -22.12 -4.84 -17.61
C GLU A 611 -22.75 -3.46 -17.44
N ASN A 612 -24.03 -3.40 -17.07
CA ASN A 612 -24.72 -2.13 -16.83
C ASN A 612 -24.17 -1.43 -15.58
N TRP A 613 -23.80 -2.19 -14.55
CA TRP A 613 -23.14 -1.62 -13.37
C TRP A 613 -21.75 -1.07 -13.72
N VAL A 614 -20.94 -1.79 -14.51
CA VAL A 614 -19.63 -1.30 -15.00
C VAL A 614 -19.81 -0.06 -15.86
N ALA A 615 -20.80 -0.03 -16.76
CA ALA A 615 -21.08 1.16 -17.58
C ALA A 615 -21.49 2.37 -16.72
N ALA A 616 -22.27 2.16 -15.65
CA ALA A 616 -22.59 3.22 -14.69
C ALA A 616 -21.36 3.74 -13.94
N LEU A 617 -20.44 2.82 -13.60
CA LEU A 617 -19.15 3.15 -12.98
C LEU A 617 -18.28 3.98 -13.93
N GLU A 618 -18.14 3.58 -15.20
CA GLU A 618 -17.40 4.32 -16.23
C GLU A 618 -17.97 5.71 -16.47
N LYS A 619 -19.30 5.82 -16.55
CA LYS A 619 -19.96 7.13 -16.70
C LYS A 619 -19.63 8.05 -15.52
N SER A 620 -19.54 7.49 -14.32
CA SER A 620 -19.18 8.23 -13.11
C SER A 620 -17.68 8.55 -13.01
N ALA A 621 -16.83 7.95 -13.86
CA ALA A 621 -15.41 8.28 -13.96
C ALA A 621 -15.16 9.55 -14.79
N ILE A 622 -16.08 9.91 -15.71
CA ILE A 622 -15.94 11.05 -16.62
C ILE A 622 -16.05 12.35 -15.83
N GLY A 623 -14.94 13.08 -15.70
CA GLY A 623 -14.90 14.32 -14.93
C GLY A 623 -14.87 14.11 -13.41
N ALA A 624 -14.57 12.88 -12.96
CA ALA A 624 -14.58 12.52 -11.56
C ALA A 624 -13.53 13.30 -10.74
N GLY A 625 -14.00 14.03 -9.72
CA GLY A 625 -13.14 14.69 -8.74
C GLY A 625 -12.90 13.85 -7.49
N ALA A 626 -12.10 14.36 -6.55
CA ALA A 626 -11.73 13.64 -5.32
C ALA A 626 -12.95 13.17 -4.47
N ALA A 627 -14.01 13.98 -4.39
CA ALA A 627 -15.23 13.61 -3.67
C ALA A 627 -15.96 12.41 -4.30
N GLU A 628 -15.81 12.23 -5.62
CA GLU A 628 -16.40 11.12 -6.35
C GLU A 628 -15.62 9.83 -6.13
N PHE A 629 -14.28 9.87 -6.07
CA PHE A 629 -13.45 8.70 -5.71
C PHE A 629 -13.64 8.24 -4.26
N GLU A 630 -14.01 9.13 -3.34
CA GLU A 630 -14.37 8.75 -1.96
C GLU A 630 -15.76 8.12 -1.88
N ARG A 631 -16.72 8.68 -2.63
CA ARG A 631 -18.10 8.21 -2.71
C ARG A 631 -18.22 6.91 -3.51
N ILE A 632 -17.40 6.74 -4.54
CA ILE A 632 -17.38 5.62 -5.51
C ILE A 632 -15.95 5.04 -5.55
N PRO A 633 -15.50 4.36 -4.48
CA PRO A 633 -14.15 3.80 -4.41
C PRO A 633 -13.84 2.76 -5.51
N ALA A 634 -14.87 2.12 -6.09
CA ALA A 634 -14.70 1.18 -7.20
C ALA A 634 -14.08 1.83 -8.45
N LEU A 635 -14.12 3.16 -8.59
CA LEU A 635 -13.43 3.87 -9.68
C LEU A 635 -11.92 3.59 -9.70
N LYS A 636 -11.31 3.37 -8.53
CA LYS A 636 -9.88 3.02 -8.42
C LYS A 636 -9.57 1.60 -8.92
N LEU A 637 -10.61 0.78 -9.09
CA LEU A 637 -10.55 -0.64 -9.47
C LEU A 637 -11.32 -0.88 -10.78
N ILE A 638 -11.54 0.16 -11.59
CA ILE A 638 -12.40 0.05 -12.77
C ILE A 638 -11.88 -0.98 -13.78
N ASP A 639 -10.55 -1.03 -13.98
CA ASP A 639 -9.93 -2.03 -14.88
C ASP A 639 -10.06 -3.45 -14.32
N PHE A 640 -9.99 -3.61 -12.99
CA PHE A 640 -10.25 -4.89 -12.33
C PHE A 640 -11.68 -5.38 -12.58
N PHE A 641 -12.68 -4.50 -12.48
CA PHE A 641 -14.08 -4.86 -12.75
C PHE A 641 -14.35 -5.10 -14.24
N LYS A 642 -13.64 -4.41 -15.14
CA LYS A 642 -13.72 -4.67 -16.59
C LYS A 642 -13.12 -6.02 -16.98
N SER A 643 -12.03 -6.39 -16.33
CA SER A 643 -11.31 -7.65 -16.57
C SER A 643 -11.75 -8.76 -15.63
N ALA A 644 -12.86 -8.59 -14.91
CA ALA A 644 -13.37 -9.58 -13.98
C ALA A 644 -13.92 -10.78 -14.76
N GLU A 645 -13.01 -11.58 -15.29
CA GLU A 645 -13.31 -12.94 -15.72
C GLU A 645 -13.62 -13.77 -14.47
N THR A 646 -14.58 -14.68 -14.59
CA THR A 646 -14.94 -15.60 -13.51
C THR A 646 -13.69 -16.32 -13.01
N ALA A 647 -13.43 -16.22 -11.71
CA ALA A 647 -12.32 -16.95 -11.10
C ALA A 647 -12.47 -18.44 -11.44
N GLY A 648 -11.42 -19.04 -11.99
CA GLY A 648 -11.42 -20.46 -12.35
C GLY A 648 -11.85 -21.34 -11.17
N GLN A 649 -12.48 -22.48 -11.45
CA GLN A 649 -12.87 -23.42 -10.40
C GLN A 649 -11.63 -24.07 -9.80
N PHE A 650 -11.63 -24.34 -8.49
CA PHE A 650 -10.55 -25.04 -7.79
C PHE A 650 -11.08 -26.33 -7.18
N SER A 651 -10.34 -27.42 -7.33
CA SER A 651 -10.63 -28.66 -6.62
C SER A 651 -10.38 -28.47 -5.13
N THR A 652 -11.25 -29.00 -4.26
CA THR A 652 -11.16 -28.89 -2.80
C THR A 652 -11.15 -30.26 -2.11
N THR A 653 -10.88 -31.34 -2.83
CA THR A 653 -10.93 -32.73 -2.33
C THR A 653 -10.04 -32.97 -1.10
N LYS A 654 -8.79 -32.52 -1.12
CA LYS A 654 -7.83 -32.60 -0.01
C LYS A 654 -8.17 -31.58 1.08
N ALA A 655 -8.60 -30.38 0.71
CA ALA A 655 -9.08 -29.39 1.69
C ALA A 655 -10.24 -29.93 2.54
N GLN A 656 -11.22 -30.61 1.91
CA GLN A 656 -12.38 -31.23 2.59
C GLN A 656 -12.01 -32.44 3.48
N CYS A 657 -10.75 -32.89 3.48
CA CYS A 657 -10.29 -33.82 4.52
C CYS A 657 -10.20 -33.15 5.90
N LEU A 658 -10.10 -31.82 5.96
CA LEU A 658 -10.07 -31.01 7.19
C LEU A 658 -11.49 -30.74 7.69
N ASP A 659 -11.70 -30.81 9.01
CA ASP A 659 -13.04 -30.67 9.59
C ASP A 659 -13.61 -29.25 9.40
N SER A 660 -12.75 -28.24 9.51
CA SER A 660 -13.04 -26.82 9.26
C SER A 660 -13.53 -26.54 7.84
N MET A 661 -13.16 -27.38 6.87
CA MET A 661 -13.56 -27.25 5.46
C MET A 661 -14.75 -28.13 5.13
N ARG A 662 -14.76 -29.38 5.60
CA ARG A 662 -15.81 -30.37 5.30
C ARG A 662 -17.17 -29.93 5.80
N ASN A 663 -17.19 -29.33 6.99
CA ASN A 663 -18.42 -28.93 7.66
C ASN A 663 -18.67 -27.42 7.57
N LEU A 664 -17.97 -26.71 6.68
CA LEU A 664 -18.11 -25.27 6.52
C LEU A 664 -19.51 -24.95 5.96
N PRO A 665 -20.40 -24.29 6.73
CA PRO A 665 -21.70 -23.90 6.22
C PRO A 665 -21.54 -22.90 5.07
N GLN A 666 -22.48 -22.93 4.13
CA GLN A 666 -22.56 -21.93 3.07
C GLN A 666 -22.74 -20.53 3.65
N ILE A 667 -22.26 -19.54 2.90
CA ILE A 667 -22.45 -18.13 3.21
C ILE A 667 -23.94 -17.85 3.41
N SER A 668 -24.27 -17.16 4.50
CA SER A 668 -25.66 -16.90 4.89
C SER A 668 -26.03 -15.40 4.85
N PRO A 669 -27.32 -15.04 4.80
CA PRO A 669 -27.75 -13.65 4.91
C PRO A 669 -27.34 -13.00 6.25
N GLU A 670 -27.22 -13.77 7.33
CA GLU A 670 -26.74 -13.28 8.61
C GLU A 670 -25.27 -12.81 8.55
N GLU A 671 -24.42 -13.49 7.79
CA GLU A 671 -23.04 -13.06 7.57
C GLU A 671 -22.98 -11.79 6.75
N ALA A 672 -23.77 -11.70 5.67
CA ALA A 672 -23.89 -10.47 4.87
C ALA A 672 -24.32 -9.27 5.73
N LYS A 673 -25.27 -9.49 6.65
CA LYS A 673 -25.71 -8.48 7.63
C LYS A 673 -24.57 -8.06 8.56
N LYS A 674 -23.74 -9.00 9.03
CA LYS A 674 -22.56 -8.68 9.86
C LYS A 674 -21.54 -7.85 9.10
N TRP A 675 -21.27 -8.15 7.82
CA TRP A 675 -20.34 -7.36 7.00
C TRP A 675 -20.81 -5.90 6.87
N LEU A 676 -22.09 -5.69 6.53
CA LEU A 676 -22.68 -4.36 6.47
C LEU A 676 -22.60 -3.64 7.82
N SER A 677 -22.91 -4.34 8.92
CA SER A 677 -22.83 -3.79 10.28
C SER A 677 -21.41 -3.37 10.64
N TYR A 678 -20.41 -4.18 10.30
CA TYR A 678 -19.00 -3.85 10.50
C TYR A 678 -18.58 -2.62 9.70
N TRP A 679 -18.89 -2.56 8.40
CA TRP A 679 -18.55 -1.42 7.56
C TRP A 679 -19.25 -0.13 8.00
N ARG A 680 -20.49 -0.20 8.49
CA ARG A 680 -21.18 0.92 9.13
C ARG A 680 -20.50 1.33 10.44
N GLY A 681 -20.12 0.37 11.27
CA GLY A 681 -19.37 0.60 12.50
C GLY A 681 -18.01 1.28 12.27
N LYS A 682 -17.40 1.05 11.09
CA LYS A 682 -16.20 1.75 10.62
C LYS A 682 -16.43 3.13 10.02
N GLY A 683 -17.68 3.58 9.91
CA GLY A 683 -18.04 4.82 9.21
C GLY A 683 -17.81 4.75 7.69
N TYR A 684 -17.54 3.55 7.15
CA TYR A 684 -17.25 3.36 5.73
C TYR A 684 -18.53 3.40 4.89
N LEU A 685 -19.61 2.80 5.40
CA LEU A 685 -20.96 2.92 4.87
C LEU A 685 -21.80 3.90 5.70
N PRO A 686 -22.83 4.54 5.12
CA PRO A 686 -23.80 5.33 5.88
C PRO A 686 -24.47 4.51 6.99
N ALA A 687 -24.72 5.14 8.14
CA ALA A 687 -25.53 4.55 9.21
C ALA A 687 -26.97 4.28 8.72
N GLU A 688 -27.64 3.31 9.36
CA GLU A 688 -29.07 3.01 9.10
C GLU A 688 -30.00 4.16 9.45
#